data_AF-A0A957UGC6-F1
#
_entry.id   AF-A0A957UGC6-F1
#
_cell.length_a   1.000
_cell.length_b   1.000
_cell.length_c   1.000
_cell.angle_alpha   90.00
_cell.angle_beta   90.00
_cell.angle_gamma   90.00
#
_symmetry.space_group_name_H-M   'P 1'
#
loop_
_entity.id
_entity.type
_entity.pdbx_description
1 polymer ?
#
loop_
_entity_poly.entity_id
_entity_poly.type
_entity_poly.pdbx_seq_one_letter_code
_entity_poly.pdbx_strand_id
1 'polypeptide(L)'
;AVFLVERGGGTASILFLAAQLNQEGQPVDAGAVRLDEVGIKQAEVGGGQVHLEIITAGPGDADCCVSHKARRSYALVDGRLADVTGDAGQELVRVSADDLNGTNWVLVELNYDVPAMPDVPVTLAFADGQISGSGGCNNFSGSFTLGEENPFVMTVGPLAATMMACPQEIMEQESVFLAALGQTAHWSYEFGNLALAYVDEQKMPARLLFAPAAPEVMADDGAGATAGAALPPAEIANDEGGPEVVTGEWNYSSALVLTHFEEPSVVLANVSPYVLGDWSDWTPESGQILGRLTRPEAPSPATYAVRVPIRMDGASADVDNDGETDSGVQIYALLVASNLNGNSWIQQMDQAAYASYLTDPQTGAFRQGAFLVYAPDDAQGFPSSAGADGIYFTADDPAVGLPAGYTLATLGSDGKVTFTRAADATMDTLEEAATASPNFASQGILESYNSLLAMLKVRYSYTEKRGLDWDAIRQNYLPQVEAADAAGDMAAYYQALTDLAISIGDGHVYVNTSEGALKVAAANKILDVYGASVGAGGLEMDDGRYLINFVDPTGPAAAAGWQFGTEIVSVNGVPMRERIDALPLQVSAGNPEARRLIQAALALAFADGEEVAFEVRQPGETATSSVTLTAAGDLQTAMEK
;
A
#
# COMPACT_ATOMS: atom_id res chain seq x y z
N ALA A 1 6.50 18.77 -6.13
CA ALA A 1 5.23 18.07 -6.37
C ALA A 1 4.22 18.49 -5.32
N VAL A 2 2.93 18.51 -5.68
CA VAL A 2 1.84 18.76 -4.75
C VAL A 2 0.98 17.51 -4.77
N PHE A 3 0.70 16.92 -3.61
CA PHE A 3 -0.07 15.69 -3.48
C PHE A 3 -1.37 16.01 -2.77
N LEU A 4 -2.47 15.46 -3.29
CA LEU A 4 -3.69 15.32 -2.52
C LEU A 4 -3.62 13.96 -1.85
N VAL A 5 -3.58 13.94 -0.52
CA VAL A 5 -3.46 12.72 0.27
C VAL A 5 -4.77 12.51 1.00
N GLU A 6 -5.44 11.39 0.74
CA GLU A 6 -6.56 10.93 1.53
C GLU A 6 -6.03 10.00 2.62
N ARG A 7 -6.42 10.23 3.89
CA ARG A 7 -6.19 9.27 4.98
C ARG A 7 -7.50 8.71 5.47
N GLY A 8 -7.66 7.39 5.39
CA GLY A 8 -8.74 6.65 6.03
C GLY A 8 -8.51 6.52 7.53
N GLY A 9 -9.47 6.97 8.32
CA GLY A 9 -9.49 6.83 9.78
C GLY A 9 -10.92 6.88 10.31
N GLY A 10 -11.68 5.78 10.13
CA GLY A 10 -13.11 5.72 10.45
C GLY A 10 -14.02 6.00 9.24
N THR A 11 -15.31 6.26 9.47
CA THR A 11 -16.37 6.45 8.45
C THR A 11 -16.26 7.74 7.63
N ALA A 12 -15.13 8.45 7.67
CA ALA A 12 -14.94 9.71 6.95
C ALA A 12 -13.54 9.77 6.32
N SER A 13 -13.51 10.14 5.05
CA SER A 13 -12.31 10.47 4.30
C SER A 13 -11.79 11.86 4.70
N ILE A 14 -10.51 11.96 5.08
CA ILE A 14 -9.87 13.25 5.38
C ILE A 14 -8.88 13.56 4.26
N LEU A 15 -9.11 14.67 3.58
CA LEU A 15 -8.26 15.12 2.48
C LEU A 15 -7.17 16.08 2.98
N PHE A 16 -5.96 15.95 2.44
CA PHE A 16 -4.83 16.83 2.71
C PHE A 16 -4.21 17.33 1.41
N LEU A 17 -3.82 18.60 1.37
CA LEU A 17 -2.91 19.15 0.37
C LEU A 17 -1.49 19.12 0.93
N ALA A 18 -0.59 18.34 0.35
CA ALA A 18 0.81 18.26 0.75
C ALA A 18 1.72 18.84 -0.34
N ALA A 19 2.75 19.60 0.04
CA ALA A 19 3.74 20.13 -0.88
C ALA A 19 5.10 19.47 -0.63
N GLN A 20 5.69 18.90 -1.67
CA GLN A 20 7.09 18.44 -1.67
C GLN A 20 7.91 19.32 -2.61
N LEU A 21 9.05 19.81 -2.12
CA LEU A 21 10.01 20.55 -2.93
C LEU A 21 11.11 19.61 -3.41
N ASN A 22 11.46 19.70 -4.70
CA ASN A 22 12.65 19.02 -5.21
C ASN A 22 13.86 19.94 -4.98
N GLN A 23 14.71 19.61 -4.02
CA GLN A 23 16.02 20.24 -3.84
C GLN A 23 17.09 19.29 -4.40
N GLU A 24 17.67 19.66 -5.55
CA GLU A 24 18.83 18.96 -6.13
C GLU A 24 18.66 17.43 -6.25
N GLY A 25 17.44 16.97 -6.59
CA GLY A 25 17.13 15.54 -6.77
C GLY A 25 16.62 14.83 -5.51
N GLN A 26 16.48 15.53 -4.37
CA GLN A 26 15.86 14.98 -3.17
C GLN A 26 14.53 15.69 -2.86
N PRO A 27 13.40 14.96 -2.77
CA PRO A 27 12.14 15.53 -2.32
C PRO A 27 12.23 15.85 -0.81
N VAL A 28 11.91 17.08 -0.44
CA VAL A 28 11.79 17.55 0.94
C VAL A 28 10.32 17.88 1.21
N ASP A 29 9.76 17.33 2.27
CA ASP A 29 8.41 17.67 2.75
C ASP A 29 8.38 19.13 3.21
N ALA A 30 7.61 19.96 2.51
CA ALA A 30 7.43 21.37 2.80
C ALA A 30 6.12 21.64 3.58
N GLY A 31 5.41 20.59 3.97
CA GLY A 31 4.23 20.61 4.83
C GLY A 31 2.95 20.13 4.14
N ALA A 32 1.93 19.85 4.96
CA ALA A 32 0.59 19.49 4.53
C ALA A 32 -0.47 20.33 5.26
N VAL A 33 -1.56 20.64 4.55
CA VAL A 33 -2.73 21.33 5.09
C VAL A 33 -3.94 20.43 4.90
N ARG A 34 -4.73 20.26 5.96
CA ARG A 34 -6.00 19.51 5.91
C ARG A 34 -7.05 20.33 5.15
N LEU A 35 -7.76 19.67 4.25
CA LEU A 35 -8.89 20.22 3.49
C LEU A 35 -10.17 19.63 4.10
N ASP A 36 -10.86 20.42 4.91
CA ASP A 36 -12.08 19.98 5.59
C ASP A 36 -13.29 19.99 4.65
N GLU A 37 -13.98 18.84 4.54
CA GLU A 37 -15.33 18.69 3.96
C GLU A 37 -15.51 19.37 2.59
N VAL A 38 -14.59 19.07 1.66
CA VAL A 38 -14.60 19.64 0.30
C VAL A 38 -14.49 18.57 -0.78
N GLY A 39 -15.29 18.72 -1.84
CA GLY A 39 -15.06 18.02 -3.11
C GLY A 39 -14.03 18.79 -3.94
N ILE A 40 -13.06 18.12 -4.57
CA ILE A 40 -12.07 18.78 -5.43
C ILE A 40 -12.56 18.77 -6.88
N LYS A 41 -12.87 19.95 -7.39
CA LYS A 41 -13.23 20.14 -8.80
C LYS A 41 -11.98 20.24 -9.69
N GLN A 42 -10.97 21.00 -9.26
CA GLN A 42 -9.74 21.20 -10.03
C GLN A 42 -8.58 21.59 -9.13
N ALA A 43 -7.37 21.21 -9.51
CA ALA A 43 -6.14 21.71 -8.91
C ALA A 43 -5.21 22.26 -10.00
N GLU A 44 -4.66 23.45 -9.78
CA GLU A 44 -3.70 24.11 -10.68
C GLU A 44 -2.46 24.53 -9.88
N VAL A 45 -1.27 24.30 -10.42
CA VAL A 45 -0.02 24.79 -9.83
C VAL A 45 0.57 25.87 -10.72
N GLY A 46 0.75 27.07 -10.18
CA GLY A 46 1.24 28.22 -10.95
C GLY A 46 1.67 29.37 -10.06
N GLY A 47 2.65 30.16 -10.51
CA GLY A 47 3.08 31.37 -9.78
C GLY A 47 3.62 31.12 -8.37
N GLY A 48 4.11 29.92 -8.07
CA GLY A 48 4.55 29.53 -6.72
C GLY A 48 3.42 29.20 -5.75
N GLN A 49 2.20 29.05 -6.25
CA GLN A 49 1.00 28.72 -5.48
C GLN A 49 0.30 27.48 -6.05
N VAL A 50 -0.54 26.87 -5.23
CA VAL A 50 -1.48 25.83 -5.61
C VAL A 50 -2.88 26.41 -5.50
N HIS A 51 -3.60 26.45 -6.61
CA HIS A 51 -4.99 26.89 -6.64
C HIS A 51 -5.90 25.67 -6.70
N LEU A 52 -6.81 25.54 -5.75
CA LEU A 52 -7.84 24.50 -5.73
C LEU A 52 -9.19 25.14 -6.03
N GLU A 53 -9.92 24.62 -7.01
CA GLU A 53 -11.37 24.82 -7.10
C GLU A 53 -12.05 23.73 -6.28
N ILE A 54 -12.76 24.15 -5.24
CA ILE A 54 -13.40 23.27 -4.27
C ILE A 54 -14.92 23.43 -4.30
N ILE A 55 -15.63 22.35 -3.98
CA ILE A 55 -17.05 22.37 -3.61
C ILE A 55 -17.15 22.43 -2.09
N THR A 56 -17.92 23.38 -1.56
CA THR A 56 -18.01 23.68 -0.13
C THR A 56 -19.40 24.21 0.25
N ALA A 57 -19.70 24.22 1.55
CA ALA A 57 -20.94 24.75 2.09
C ALA A 57 -20.99 26.28 1.91
N GLY A 58 -22.13 26.80 1.45
CA GLY A 58 -22.40 28.22 1.42
C GLY A 58 -23.50 28.65 2.39
N PRO A 59 -23.90 29.94 2.33
CA PRO A 59 -24.85 30.50 3.28
C PRO A 59 -26.20 29.77 3.24
N GLY A 60 -26.53 29.07 4.33
CA GLY A 60 -27.79 28.34 4.48
C GLY A 60 -27.73 26.86 4.11
N ASP A 61 -26.58 26.37 3.63
CA ASP A 61 -26.35 24.93 3.45
C ASP A 61 -26.21 24.25 4.82
N ALA A 62 -26.69 23.02 4.94
CA ALA A 62 -26.28 22.12 6.03
C ALA A 62 -24.92 21.51 5.68
N ASP A 63 -24.12 21.12 6.67
CA ASP A 63 -22.75 20.60 6.47
C ASP A 63 -22.67 19.42 5.47
N CYS A 64 -23.73 18.62 5.35
CA CYS A 64 -23.81 17.49 4.41
C CYS A 64 -24.31 17.85 2.99
N CYS A 65 -24.77 19.09 2.75
CA CYS A 65 -25.46 19.51 1.53
C CYS A 65 -24.76 20.73 0.91
N VAL A 66 -23.47 20.60 0.62
CA VAL A 66 -22.65 21.62 -0.03
C VAL A 66 -23.24 22.04 -1.37
N SER A 67 -23.34 23.34 -1.66
CA SER A 67 -23.93 23.84 -2.92
C SER A 67 -23.13 24.93 -3.62
N HIS A 68 -21.94 25.27 -3.12
CA HIS A 68 -21.12 26.36 -3.63
C HIS A 68 -19.73 25.89 -4.06
N LYS A 69 -19.17 26.55 -5.07
CA LYS A 69 -17.77 26.45 -5.47
C LYS A 69 -16.97 27.65 -4.97
N ALA A 70 -15.71 27.42 -4.62
CA ALA A 70 -14.78 28.46 -4.19
C ALA A 70 -13.37 28.15 -4.70
N ARG A 71 -12.53 29.18 -4.85
CA ARG A 71 -11.12 29.01 -5.24
C ARG A 71 -10.21 29.24 -4.05
N ARG A 72 -9.61 28.18 -3.50
CA ARG A 72 -8.57 28.30 -2.46
C ARG A 72 -7.19 28.35 -3.09
N SER A 73 -6.27 29.13 -2.51
CA SER A 73 -4.90 29.26 -2.98
C SER A 73 -3.95 28.99 -1.82
N TYR A 74 -2.96 28.14 -2.03
CA TYR A 74 -1.98 27.74 -1.01
C TYR A 74 -0.58 28.06 -1.50
N ALA A 75 0.29 28.53 -0.60
CA ALA A 75 1.68 28.82 -0.92
C ALA A 75 2.59 28.45 0.25
N LEU A 76 3.88 28.29 -0.03
CA LEU A 76 4.88 28.15 1.01
C LEU A 76 5.20 29.51 1.62
N VAL A 77 4.75 29.73 2.85
CA VAL A 77 5.07 30.91 3.66
C VAL A 77 5.97 30.45 4.80
N ASP A 78 7.17 31.03 4.89
CA ASP A 78 8.18 30.66 5.89
C ASP A 78 8.48 29.15 5.96
N GLY A 79 8.49 28.49 4.81
CA GLY A 79 8.77 27.05 4.69
C GLY A 79 7.61 26.13 5.10
N ARG A 80 6.40 26.66 5.28
CA ARG A 80 5.18 25.88 5.53
C ARG A 80 4.11 26.17 4.49
N LEU A 81 3.41 25.12 4.06
CA LEU A 81 2.24 25.30 3.20
C LEU A 81 1.12 25.98 4.01
N ALA A 82 0.64 27.12 3.52
CA ALA A 82 -0.37 27.93 4.17
C ALA A 82 -1.43 28.37 3.16
N ASP A 83 -2.67 28.50 3.63
CA ASP A 83 -3.75 29.12 2.88
C ASP A 83 -3.45 30.62 2.71
N VAL A 84 -3.32 31.06 1.46
CA VAL A 84 -3.09 32.44 1.02
C VAL A 84 -4.24 32.95 0.15
N THR A 85 -5.41 32.34 0.27
CA THR A 85 -6.65 32.74 -0.37
C THR A 85 -7.03 34.14 0.13
N GLY A 86 -6.54 35.18 -0.53
CA GLY A 86 -6.98 36.55 -0.27
C GLY A 86 -8.50 36.70 -0.53
N ASP A 87 -9.05 37.87 -0.21
CA ASP A 87 -10.51 38.12 -0.24
C ASP A 87 -11.19 37.71 -1.56
N ALA A 88 -10.49 37.82 -2.70
CA ALA A 88 -11.02 37.45 -4.02
C ALA A 88 -11.21 35.93 -4.24
N GLY A 89 -10.49 35.06 -3.51
CA GLY A 89 -10.67 33.61 -3.57
C GLY A 89 -11.68 33.07 -2.55
N GLN A 90 -12.19 33.93 -1.67
CA GLN A 90 -13.26 33.58 -0.73
C GLN A 90 -14.66 33.68 -1.35
N GLU A 91 -14.79 34.19 -2.59
CA GLU A 91 -16.07 34.31 -3.26
C GLU A 91 -16.71 32.91 -3.44
N LEU A 92 -17.85 32.72 -2.77
CA LEU A 92 -18.67 31.53 -2.89
C LEU A 92 -19.64 31.71 -4.06
N VAL A 93 -19.48 30.90 -5.10
CA VAL A 93 -20.37 30.92 -6.26
C VAL A 93 -21.25 29.68 -6.18
N ARG A 94 -22.57 29.82 -6.28
CA ARG A 94 -23.47 28.65 -6.29
C ARG A 94 -23.20 27.81 -7.54
N VAL A 95 -23.12 26.49 -7.38
CA VAL A 95 -22.99 25.56 -8.51
C VAL A 95 -24.27 25.61 -9.35
N SER A 96 -24.12 25.54 -10.68
CA SER A 96 -25.25 25.63 -11.60
C SER A 96 -25.03 24.79 -12.86
N ALA A 97 -26.03 24.73 -13.75
CA ALA A 97 -25.90 24.02 -15.02
C ALA A 97 -24.76 24.56 -15.90
N ASP A 98 -24.38 25.82 -15.73
CA ASP A 98 -23.24 26.43 -16.43
C ASP A 98 -21.90 25.77 -16.08
N ASP A 99 -21.80 25.07 -14.94
CA ASP A 99 -20.60 24.31 -14.57
C ASP A 99 -20.41 23.03 -15.39
N LEU A 100 -21.48 22.49 -15.96
CA LEU A 100 -21.44 21.36 -16.87
C LEU A 100 -21.48 21.82 -18.33
N ASN A 101 -22.06 22.98 -18.62
CA ASN A 101 -22.25 23.44 -20.00
C ASN A 101 -20.93 23.59 -20.77
N GLY A 102 -20.85 22.98 -21.96
CA GLY A 102 -19.66 22.97 -22.81
C GLY A 102 -18.56 22.00 -22.38
N THR A 103 -18.81 21.10 -21.41
CA THR A 103 -17.84 20.10 -20.94
C THR A 103 -17.98 18.78 -21.70
N ASN A 104 -16.86 18.08 -21.89
CA ASN A 104 -16.77 16.78 -22.53
C ASN A 104 -16.00 15.80 -21.65
N TRP A 105 -16.50 14.58 -21.56
CA TRP A 105 -16.03 13.57 -20.62
C TRP A 105 -15.91 12.21 -21.31
N VAL A 106 -14.97 11.40 -20.87
CA VAL A 106 -14.76 10.01 -21.32
C VAL A 106 -15.00 9.10 -20.13
N LEU A 107 -15.85 8.09 -20.30
CA LEU A 107 -16.18 7.14 -19.25
C LEU A 107 -14.93 6.34 -18.89
N VAL A 108 -14.61 6.27 -17.60
CA VAL A 108 -13.54 5.44 -17.06
C VAL A 108 -14.08 4.25 -16.25
N GLU A 109 -15.23 4.40 -15.59
CA GLU A 109 -15.89 3.34 -14.83
C GLU A 109 -17.41 3.32 -15.07
N LEU A 110 -17.96 2.15 -15.39
CA LEU A 110 -19.40 1.89 -15.51
C LEU A 110 -20.10 1.74 -14.15
N ASN A 111 -19.37 1.27 -13.14
CA ASN A 111 -19.75 1.18 -11.73
C ASN A 111 -18.48 1.18 -10.87
N TYR A 112 -18.60 1.26 -9.54
CA TYR A 112 -17.47 1.05 -8.63
C TYR A 112 -16.69 -0.21 -9.03
N ASP A 113 -15.38 -0.03 -9.28
CA ASP A 113 -14.44 -1.08 -9.65
C ASP A 113 -14.80 -1.84 -10.95
N VAL A 114 -15.69 -1.29 -11.80
CA VAL A 114 -16.04 -1.83 -13.11
C VAL A 114 -15.58 -0.85 -14.19
N PRO A 115 -14.37 -1.02 -14.76
CA PRO A 115 -13.85 -0.10 -15.77
C PRO A 115 -14.67 -0.15 -17.05
N ALA A 116 -14.74 0.98 -17.76
CA ALA A 116 -15.24 1.02 -19.13
C ALA A 116 -14.21 0.37 -20.09
N MET A 117 -14.68 -0.23 -21.20
CA MET A 117 -13.78 -0.75 -22.24
C MET A 117 -12.86 0.36 -22.79
N PRO A 118 -11.53 0.23 -22.68
CA PRO A 118 -10.59 1.28 -23.07
C PRO A 118 -10.56 1.54 -24.59
N ASP A 119 -10.73 0.49 -25.40
CA ASP A 119 -10.71 0.59 -26.87
C ASP A 119 -12.03 1.08 -27.48
N VAL A 120 -13.05 1.32 -26.65
CA VAL A 120 -14.40 1.67 -27.07
C VAL A 120 -14.83 2.92 -26.27
N PRO A 121 -14.34 4.11 -26.65
CA PRO A 121 -14.55 5.32 -25.87
C PRO A 121 -16.04 5.65 -25.81
N VAL A 122 -16.56 5.59 -24.59
CA VAL A 122 -17.88 6.09 -24.24
C VAL A 122 -17.71 7.54 -23.80
N THR A 123 -18.44 8.44 -24.44
CA THR A 123 -18.28 9.89 -24.22
C THR A 123 -19.57 10.51 -23.74
N LEU A 124 -19.43 11.59 -22.96
CA LEU A 124 -20.55 12.38 -22.47
C LEU A 124 -20.20 13.87 -22.57
N ALA A 125 -20.98 14.58 -23.37
CA ALA A 125 -20.91 16.01 -23.56
C ALA A 125 -22.16 16.67 -22.97
N PHE A 126 -21.98 17.81 -22.32
CA PHE A 126 -23.06 18.63 -21.80
C PHE A 126 -23.12 19.94 -22.59
N ALA A 127 -24.27 20.28 -23.18
CA ALA A 127 -24.43 21.52 -23.92
C ALA A 127 -25.89 22.00 -23.89
N ASP A 128 -26.13 23.24 -23.45
CA ASP A 128 -27.42 23.93 -23.49
C ASP A 128 -28.58 23.11 -22.87
N GLY A 129 -28.34 22.47 -21.73
CA GLY A 129 -29.33 21.61 -21.05
C GLY A 129 -29.57 20.25 -21.74
N GLN A 130 -28.74 19.90 -22.71
CA GLN A 130 -28.69 18.60 -23.36
C GLN A 130 -27.43 17.84 -22.95
N ILE A 131 -27.54 16.51 -23.02
CA ILE A 131 -26.41 15.59 -23.02
C ILE A 131 -26.34 14.88 -24.37
N SER A 132 -25.13 14.63 -24.84
CA SER A 132 -24.88 13.85 -26.06
C SER A 132 -23.55 13.13 -25.97
N GLY A 133 -23.33 12.13 -26.82
CA GLY A 133 -22.06 11.42 -26.87
C GLY A 133 -22.14 10.09 -27.59
N SER A 134 -21.09 9.30 -27.46
CA SER A 134 -21.00 7.92 -27.93
C SER A 134 -21.28 6.97 -26.76
N GLY A 135 -22.18 6.02 -26.92
CA GLY A 135 -22.37 4.87 -26.03
C GLY A 135 -21.37 3.74 -26.29
N GLY A 136 -20.42 3.95 -27.21
CA GLY A 136 -19.46 2.95 -27.68
C GLY A 136 -19.87 2.30 -29.01
N CYS A 137 -21.15 1.95 -29.17
CA CYS A 137 -21.68 1.49 -30.46
C CYS A 137 -22.44 2.59 -31.21
N ASN A 138 -23.35 3.25 -30.51
CA ASN A 138 -24.31 4.21 -31.01
C ASN A 138 -24.07 5.58 -30.42
N ASN A 139 -24.41 6.60 -31.19
CA ASN A 139 -24.46 7.95 -30.64
C ASN A 139 -25.79 8.15 -29.92
N PHE A 140 -25.75 8.79 -28.75
CA PHE A 140 -26.93 9.12 -27.96
C PHE A 140 -27.08 10.63 -27.75
N SER A 141 -28.31 11.02 -27.42
CA SER A 141 -28.66 12.38 -27.01
C SER A 141 -29.86 12.36 -26.05
N GLY A 142 -29.94 13.35 -25.18
CA GLY A 142 -31.05 13.52 -24.24
C GLY A 142 -31.01 14.88 -23.56
N SER A 143 -32.01 15.18 -22.74
CA SER A 143 -32.03 16.39 -21.91
C SER A 143 -31.61 16.06 -20.47
N PHE A 144 -31.11 17.04 -19.73
CA PHE A 144 -30.95 16.93 -18.27
C PHE A 144 -31.44 18.19 -17.58
N THR A 145 -31.80 18.08 -16.30
CA THR A 145 -32.14 19.22 -15.44
C THR A 145 -31.51 19.05 -14.06
N LEU A 146 -31.12 20.15 -13.43
CA LEU A 146 -30.61 20.16 -12.06
C LEU A 146 -31.68 20.63 -11.08
N GLY A 147 -31.58 20.19 -9.81
CA GLY A 147 -32.49 20.60 -8.74
C GLY A 147 -32.34 22.08 -8.37
N GLU A 148 -33.44 22.77 -8.09
CA GLU A 148 -33.43 24.19 -7.70
C GLU A 148 -32.81 24.39 -6.30
N GLU A 149 -33.16 23.51 -5.34
CA GLU A 149 -32.67 23.57 -3.96
C GLU A 149 -31.25 23.02 -3.82
N ASN A 150 -30.97 21.88 -4.45
CA ASN A 150 -29.64 21.27 -4.50
C ASN A 150 -29.20 21.07 -5.97
N PRO A 151 -28.19 21.81 -6.45
CA PRO A 151 -27.74 21.73 -7.85
C PRO A 151 -27.05 20.41 -8.20
N PHE A 152 -26.67 19.60 -7.21
CA PHE A 152 -26.08 18.28 -7.43
C PHE A 152 -27.11 17.17 -7.68
N VAL A 153 -28.40 17.43 -7.43
CA VAL A 153 -29.46 16.53 -7.87
C VAL A 153 -29.66 16.72 -9.36
N MET A 154 -29.47 15.65 -10.14
CA MET A 154 -29.66 15.66 -11.58
C MET A 154 -30.78 14.71 -11.97
N THR A 155 -31.62 15.14 -12.91
CA THR A 155 -32.60 14.28 -13.58
C THR A 155 -32.26 14.23 -15.06
N VAL A 156 -32.00 13.02 -15.57
CA VAL A 156 -31.81 12.77 -17.00
C VAL A 156 -33.16 12.43 -17.64
N GLY A 157 -33.47 13.11 -18.74
CA GLY A 157 -34.67 12.87 -19.54
C GLY A 157 -34.53 11.66 -20.45
N PRO A 158 -35.56 11.34 -21.27
CA PRO A 158 -35.49 10.22 -22.19
C PRO A 158 -34.30 10.32 -23.15
N LEU A 159 -33.52 9.24 -23.24
CA LEU A 159 -32.38 9.14 -24.15
C LEU A 159 -32.82 8.58 -25.50
N ALA A 160 -32.34 9.20 -26.58
CA ALA A 160 -32.43 8.70 -27.93
C ALA A 160 -31.05 8.25 -28.41
N ALA A 161 -30.94 7.03 -28.94
CA ALA A 161 -29.71 6.48 -29.50
C ALA A 161 -29.90 6.08 -30.96
N THR A 162 -28.82 6.09 -31.75
CA THR A 162 -28.83 5.48 -33.10
C THR A 162 -29.01 3.96 -33.02
N MET A 163 -29.16 3.29 -34.16
CA MET A 163 -29.30 1.82 -34.22
C MET A 163 -28.33 1.21 -35.24
N MET A 164 -27.04 1.20 -34.91
CA MET A 164 -26.03 0.41 -35.59
C MET A 164 -25.72 -0.87 -34.81
N ALA A 165 -25.29 -1.90 -35.55
CA ALA A 165 -24.90 -3.18 -34.97
C ALA A 165 -23.38 -3.20 -34.78
N CYS A 166 -22.95 -3.52 -33.57
CA CYS A 166 -21.55 -3.68 -33.20
C CYS A 166 -21.32 -5.11 -32.66
N PRO A 167 -20.08 -5.50 -32.32
CA PRO A 167 -19.84 -6.67 -31.48
C PRO A 167 -20.74 -6.68 -30.25
N GLN A 168 -21.14 -7.87 -29.81
CA GLN A 168 -22.15 -8.06 -28.78
C GLN A 168 -21.72 -7.40 -27.46
N GLU A 169 -20.45 -7.51 -27.12
CA GLU A 169 -19.85 -6.98 -25.90
C GLU A 169 -19.96 -5.45 -25.83
N ILE A 170 -19.76 -4.76 -26.96
CA ILE A 170 -19.91 -3.31 -27.05
C ILE A 170 -21.37 -2.89 -26.88
N MET A 171 -22.29 -3.64 -27.48
CA MET A 171 -23.73 -3.37 -27.33
C MET A 171 -24.22 -3.64 -25.89
N GLU A 172 -23.64 -4.62 -25.21
CA GLU A 172 -23.93 -4.90 -23.80
C GLU A 172 -23.45 -3.76 -22.88
N GLN A 173 -22.19 -3.31 -23.04
CA GLN A 173 -21.67 -2.14 -22.33
C GLN A 173 -22.51 -0.89 -22.59
N GLU A 174 -22.83 -0.62 -23.86
CA GLU A 174 -23.68 0.51 -24.24
C GLU A 174 -25.04 0.46 -23.53
N SER A 175 -25.67 -0.72 -23.51
CA SER A 175 -26.96 -0.90 -22.86
C SER A 175 -26.89 -0.61 -21.35
N VAL A 176 -25.83 -1.09 -20.69
CA VAL A 176 -25.60 -0.84 -19.25
C VAL A 176 -25.37 0.66 -19.02
N PHE A 177 -24.50 1.27 -19.81
CA PHE A 177 -24.18 2.69 -19.73
C PHE A 177 -25.42 3.57 -19.92
N LEU A 178 -26.20 3.37 -20.97
CA LEU A 178 -27.40 4.20 -21.24
C LEU A 178 -28.48 3.99 -20.17
N ALA A 179 -28.61 2.78 -19.63
CA ALA A 179 -29.53 2.49 -18.53
C ALA A 179 -29.09 3.19 -17.22
N ALA A 180 -27.79 3.21 -16.92
CA ALA A 180 -27.22 3.91 -15.77
C ALA A 180 -27.36 5.43 -15.91
N LEU A 181 -27.01 5.97 -17.09
CA LEU A 181 -27.12 7.39 -17.40
C LEU A 181 -28.56 7.88 -17.26
N GLY A 182 -29.53 7.13 -17.78
CA GLY A 182 -30.95 7.44 -17.64
C GLY A 182 -31.49 7.37 -16.20
N GLN A 183 -30.79 6.68 -15.29
CA GLN A 183 -31.15 6.54 -13.87
C GLN A 183 -30.36 7.45 -12.93
N THR A 184 -29.51 8.31 -13.48
CA THR A 184 -28.71 9.24 -12.66
C THR A 184 -29.62 10.14 -11.85
N ALA A 185 -29.35 10.20 -10.54
CA ALA A 185 -30.09 11.02 -9.58
C ALA A 185 -29.22 12.12 -8.95
N HIS A 186 -27.89 11.95 -8.99
CA HIS A 186 -26.96 12.89 -8.39
C HIS A 186 -25.66 12.95 -9.20
N TRP A 187 -25.00 14.10 -9.21
CA TRP A 187 -23.68 14.26 -9.82
C TRP A 187 -22.71 14.92 -8.84
N SER A 188 -21.41 14.69 -8.99
CA SER A 188 -20.36 15.30 -8.18
C SER A 188 -19.03 15.34 -8.92
N TYR A 189 -18.05 16.06 -8.36
CA TYR A 189 -16.66 15.97 -8.80
C TYR A 189 -15.86 15.08 -7.85
N GLU A 190 -15.10 14.15 -8.41
CA GLU A 190 -14.16 13.30 -7.70
C GLU A 190 -12.76 13.56 -8.25
N PHE A 191 -11.99 14.43 -7.59
CA PHE A 191 -10.61 14.76 -7.98
C PHE A 191 -10.46 15.21 -9.44
N GLY A 192 -11.42 16.00 -9.94
CA GLY A 192 -11.45 16.45 -11.33
C GLY A 192 -12.17 15.53 -12.31
N ASN A 193 -12.56 14.33 -11.88
CA ASN A 193 -13.46 13.46 -12.64
C ASN A 193 -14.92 13.83 -12.36
N LEU A 194 -15.79 13.62 -13.34
CA LEU A 194 -17.23 13.71 -13.18
C LEU A 194 -17.77 12.36 -12.68
N ALA A 195 -18.48 12.35 -11.55
CA ALA A 195 -19.17 11.18 -11.04
C ALA A 195 -20.69 11.36 -11.15
N LEU A 196 -21.39 10.38 -11.70
CA LEU A 196 -22.84 10.34 -11.81
C LEU A 196 -23.39 9.16 -11.00
N ALA A 197 -24.01 9.45 -9.86
CA ALA A 197 -24.56 8.43 -8.98
C ALA A 197 -25.99 8.05 -9.39
N TYR A 198 -26.24 6.74 -9.40
CA TYR A 198 -27.51 6.13 -9.72
C TYR A 198 -27.79 4.94 -8.79
N VAL A 199 -28.96 4.33 -8.93
CA VAL A 199 -29.32 3.10 -8.22
C VAL A 199 -29.43 2.00 -9.25
N ASP A 200 -28.70 0.90 -9.06
CA ASP A 200 -28.71 -0.22 -10.00
C ASP A 200 -30.00 -1.06 -9.93
N GLU A 201 -30.08 -2.09 -10.77
CA GLU A 201 -31.25 -2.99 -10.81
C GLU A 201 -31.47 -3.75 -9.48
N GLN A 202 -30.40 -3.93 -8.69
CA GLN A 202 -30.40 -4.57 -7.38
C GLN A 202 -30.77 -3.59 -6.25
N LYS A 203 -31.05 -2.33 -6.57
CA LYS A 203 -31.34 -1.24 -5.63
C LYS A 203 -30.14 -0.83 -4.77
N MET A 204 -28.93 -1.07 -5.25
CA MET A 204 -27.71 -0.65 -4.60
C MET A 204 -27.21 0.69 -5.19
N PRO A 205 -26.57 1.55 -4.39
CA PRO A 205 -25.90 2.74 -4.91
C PRO A 205 -24.76 2.35 -5.87
N ALA A 206 -24.70 3.01 -7.02
CA ALA A 206 -23.72 2.80 -8.08
C ALA A 206 -23.27 4.16 -8.65
N ARG A 207 -22.15 4.21 -9.38
CA ARG A 207 -21.71 5.45 -10.06
C ARG A 207 -21.12 5.19 -11.45
N LEU A 208 -21.37 6.10 -12.38
CA LEU A 208 -20.52 6.25 -13.57
C LEU A 208 -19.42 7.26 -13.24
N LEU A 209 -18.16 6.93 -13.50
CA LEU A 209 -17.03 7.86 -13.36
C LEU A 209 -16.48 8.22 -14.73
N PHE A 210 -16.24 9.50 -14.96
CA PHE A 210 -15.71 10.02 -16.22
C PHE A 210 -14.51 10.94 -16.01
N ALA A 211 -13.48 10.79 -16.83
CA ALA A 211 -12.35 11.71 -16.90
C ALA A 211 -12.61 12.85 -17.91
N PRO A 212 -11.99 14.03 -17.74
CA PRO A 212 -12.07 15.11 -18.73
C PRO A 212 -11.55 14.64 -20.09
N ALA A 213 -12.29 14.90 -21.17
CA ALA A 213 -11.79 14.64 -22.51
C ALA A 213 -10.62 15.60 -22.83
N ALA A 214 -9.47 15.06 -23.23
CA ALA A 214 -8.36 15.87 -23.71
C ALA A 214 -8.81 16.69 -24.94
N PRO A 215 -8.34 17.93 -25.14
CA PRO A 215 -8.62 18.68 -26.36
C PRO A 215 -7.98 17.95 -27.55
N GLU A 216 -8.79 17.25 -28.35
CA GLU A 216 -8.31 16.51 -29.52
C GLU A 216 -7.64 17.45 -30.53
N VAL A 217 -6.39 17.12 -30.87
CA VAL A 217 -5.73 17.59 -32.08
C VAL A 217 -6.43 16.90 -33.25
N MET A 218 -7.12 17.69 -34.06
CA MET A 218 -7.80 17.28 -35.29
C MET A 218 -6.86 16.39 -36.15
N ALA A 219 -7.24 15.13 -36.34
CA ALA A 219 -6.64 14.24 -37.32
C ALA A 219 -6.91 14.78 -38.74
N ASP A 220 -5.84 14.94 -39.52
CA ASP A 220 -5.91 15.13 -40.98
C ASP A 220 -5.63 13.77 -41.64
N ASP A 221 -6.50 13.44 -42.59
CA ASP A 221 -6.55 12.16 -43.27
C ASP A 221 -5.41 12.03 -44.29
N GLY A 222 -4.69 10.92 -44.20
CA GLY A 222 -4.20 10.18 -45.36
C GLY A 222 -2.80 10.55 -45.91
N ALA A 223 -1.83 9.68 -45.60
CA ALA A 223 -0.80 9.29 -46.56
C ALA A 223 -0.30 7.88 -46.20
N GLY A 224 -0.34 6.96 -47.17
CA GLY A 224 -0.04 5.55 -46.96
C GLY A 224 1.39 5.27 -46.53
N ALA A 225 1.55 4.35 -45.59
CA ALA A 225 2.82 3.79 -45.17
C ALA A 225 3.29 2.71 -46.17
N THR A 226 4.57 2.79 -46.54
CA THR A 226 5.30 1.76 -47.28
C THR A 226 6.02 0.86 -46.29
N ALA A 227 5.86 -0.46 -46.42
CA ALA A 227 6.40 -1.48 -45.51
C ALA A 227 7.93 -1.42 -45.32
N GLY A 228 8.36 -1.37 -44.05
CA GLY A 228 9.73 -1.62 -43.58
C GLY A 228 10.13 -3.10 -43.67
N ALA A 229 11.41 -3.41 -43.44
CA ALA A 229 11.98 -4.75 -43.63
C ALA A 229 11.63 -5.69 -42.46
N ALA A 230 11.09 -6.87 -42.76
CA ALA A 230 10.66 -7.85 -41.75
C ALA A 230 11.79 -8.32 -40.81
N LEU A 231 11.50 -8.36 -39.51
CA LEU A 231 12.39 -8.87 -38.47
C LEU A 231 12.77 -10.35 -38.69
N PRO A 232 13.99 -10.78 -38.30
CA PRO A 232 14.37 -12.19 -38.35
C PRO A 232 13.51 -13.01 -37.36
N PRO A 233 13.08 -14.24 -37.71
CA PRO A 233 12.24 -15.04 -36.82
C PRO A 233 13.01 -15.52 -35.58
N ALA A 234 12.34 -15.56 -34.43
CA ALA A 234 12.90 -16.08 -33.18
C ALA A 234 13.22 -17.59 -33.27
N GLU A 235 14.30 -18.01 -32.61
CA GLU A 235 14.58 -19.44 -32.40
C GLU A 235 13.76 -19.95 -31.21
N ILE A 236 12.70 -20.70 -31.50
CA ILE A 236 11.71 -21.15 -30.51
C ILE A 236 11.89 -22.65 -30.22
N ALA A 237 12.03 -22.98 -28.93
CA ALA A 237 12.02 -24.36 -28.45
C ALA A 237 10.58 -24.86 -28.22
N ASN A 238 10.35 -26.16 -28.43
CA ASN A 238 9.10 -26.86 -28.10
C ASN A 238 7.83 -26.12 -28.53
N ASP A 239 7.71 -25.74 -29.80
CA ASP A 239 6.54 -25.02 -30.29
C ASP A 239 5.32 -25.93 -30.42
N GLU A 240 4.45 -25.84 -29.40
CA GLU A 240 3.17 -26.56 -29.29
C GLU A 240 1.98 -25.62 -29.50
N GLY A 241 2.23 -24.37 -29.93
CA GLY A 241 1.20 -23.35 -30.13
C GLY A 241 1.19 -22.25 -29.06
N GLY A 242 1.96 -22.39 -27.99
CA GLY A 242 2.11 -21.42 -26.91
C GLY A 242 1.62 -21.95 -25.56
N PRO A 243 2.00 -21.31 -24.44
CA PRO A 243 1.56 -21.73 -23.11
C PRO A 243 0.04 -21.67 -22.88
N GLU A 244 -0.53 -22.80 -22.45
CA GLU A 244 -1.92 -22.92 -21.95
C GLU A 244 -1.95 -22.93 -20.42
N VAL A 245 -0.88 -23.40 -19.78
CA VAL A 245 -0.70 -23.43 -18.34
C VAL A 245 0.69 -22.93 -17.99
N VAL A 246 0.75 -21.99 -17.06
CA VAL A 246 2.00 -21.56 -16.42
C VAL A 246 2.05 -22.16 -15.03
N THR A 247 3.16 -22.82 -14.71
CA THR A 247 3.46 -23.35 -13.38
C THR A 247 4.74 -22.73 -12.86
N GLY A 248 4.99 -22.82 -11.56
CA GLY A 248 6.27 -22.38 -11.01
C GLY A 248 6.36 -22.57 -9.52
N GLU A 249 7.57 -22.35 -9.02
CA GLU A 249 7.89 -22.31 -7.61
C GLU A 249 7.90 -20.85 -7.11
N TRP A 250 7.30 -20.65 -5.94
CA TRP A 250 7.51 -19.46 -5.13
C TRP A 250 8.58 -19.79 -4.09
N ASN A 251 9.82 -19.46 -4.42
CA ASN A 251 10.96 -19.62 -3.55
C ASN A 251 11.23 -18.33 -2.79
N TYR A 252 11.32 -18.45 -1.46
CA TYR A 252 11.54 -17.31 -0.59
C TYR A 252 12.32 -17.76 0.64
N SER A 253 13.25 -16.91 1.08
CA SER A 253 14.04 -17.14 2.29
C SER A 253 13.50 -16.34 3.49
N SER A 254 12.72 -15.29 3.24
CA SER A 254 12.23 -14.38 4.28
C SER A 254 11.18 -15.02 5.19
N ALA A 255 11.47 -15.05 6.50
CA ALA A 255 10.50 -15.45 7.52
C ALA A 255 9.32 -14.47 7.66
N LEU A 256 9.45 -13.25 7.09
CA LEU A 256 8.36 -12.27 7.08
C LEU A 256 7.18 -12.73 6.23
N VAL A 257 7.41 -13.57 5.21
CA VAL A 257 6.33 -14.13 4.39
C VAL A 257 5.27 -14.80 5.26
N LEU A 258 5.68 -15.63 6.22
CA LEU A 258 4.75 -16.36 7.10
C LEU A 258 4.02 -15.48 8.12
N THR A 259 4.41 -14.22 8.27
CA THR A 259 3.85 -13.31 9.28
C THR A 259 3.19 -12.07 8.69
N HIS A 260 3.50 -11.72 7.43
CA HIS A 260 3.04 -10.50 6.78
C HIS A 260 2.32 -10.76 5.45
N PHE A 261 2.48 -11.94 4.82
CA PHE A 261 1.69 -12.28 3.64
C PHE A 261 0.40 -12.92 4.10
N GLU A 262 -0.65 -12.12 4.18
CA GLU A 262 -2.01 -12.61 4.40
C GLU A 262 -2.58 -13.09 3.05
N GLU A 263 -3.07 -14.33 3.02
CA GLU A 263 -3.73 -14.95 1.85
C GLU A 263 -3.00 -14.69 0.51
N PRO A 264 -1.77 -15.23 0.34
CA PRO A 264 -0.93 -14.89 -0.80
C PRO A 264 -1.62 -15.16 -2.13
N SER A 265 -1.69 -14.13 -2.96
CA SER A 265 -2.34 -14.17 -4.27
C SER A 265 -1.30 -14.37 -5.37
N VAL A 266 -1.54 -15.38 -6.20
CA VAL A 266 -0.74 -15.65 -7.41
C VAL A 266 -1.43 -14.97 -8.58
N VAL A 267 -0.73 -14.06 -9.25
CA VAL A 267 -1.29 -13.27 -10.34
C VAL A 267 -0.33 -13.24 -11.52
N LEU A 268 -0.83 -13.52 -12.72
CA LEU A 268 -0.14 -13.17 -13.95
C LEU A 268 -0.60 -11.77 -14.34
N ALA A 269 0.31 -10.80 -14.32
CA ALA A 269 0.03 -9.38 -14.42
C ALA A 269 0.64 -8.77 -15.69
N ASN A 270 -0.11 -7.96 -16.42
CA ASN A 270 0.41 -7.18 -17.55
C ASN A 270 1.39 -6.11 -17.02
N VAL A 271 2.64 -6.22 -17.43
CA VAL A 271 3.74 -5.32 -17.04
C VAL A 271 4.30 -4.55 -18.24
N SER A 272 3.55 -4.49 -19.35
CA SER A 272 3.93 -3.70 -20.53
C SER A 272 4.27 -2.24 -20.19
N PRO A 273 3.50 -1.52 -19.34
CA PRO A 273 3.86 -0.15 -18.97
C PRO A 273 5.20 -0.05 -18.24
N TYR A 274 5.52 -1.02 -17.38
CA TYR A 274 6.80 -1.06 -16.64
C TYR A 274 7.99 -1.24 -17.57
N VAL A 275 7.83 -2.08 -18.60
CA VAL A 275 8.84 -2.29 -19.65
C VAL A 275 9.12 -1.00 -20.42
N LEU A 276 8.09 -0.17 -20.66
CA LEU A 276 8.23 1.15 -21.30
C LEU A 276 8.70 2.25 -20.33
N GLY A 277 8.96 1.92 -19.07
CA GLY A 277 9.45 2.86 -18.06
C GLY A 277 8.37 3.70 -17.38
N ASP A 278 7.08 3.37 -17.55
CA ASP A 278 5.99 3.95 -16.77
C ASP A 278 5.77 3.16 -15.48
N TRP A 279 6.55 3.49 -14.45
CA TRP A 279 6.46 2.90 -13.12
C TRP A 279 5.29 3.45 -12.29
N SER A 280 4.51 4.39 -12.84
CA SER A 280 3.35 4.97 -12.16
C SER A 280 2.03 4.29 -12.52
N ASP A 281 2.01 3.52 -13.61
CA ASP A 281 0.84 2.84 -14.15
C ASP A 281 0.76 1.39 -13.64
N TRP A 282 0.08 1.20 -12.51
CA TRP A 282 -0.06 -0.10 -11.85
C TRP A 282 -0.95 -1.05 -12.66
N THR A 283 -0.67 -2.36 -12.63
CA THR A 283 -1.48 -3.32 -13.39
C THR A 283 -2.93 -3.31 -12.89
N PRO A 284 -3.92 -2.91 -13.71
CA PRO A 284 -5.34 -2.90 -13.32
C PRO A 284 -5.88 -4.32 -13.21
N GLU A 285 -7.04 -4.52 -12.57
CA GLU A 285 -7.65 -5.86 -12.43
C GLU A 285 -7.88 -6.56 -13.78
N SER A 286 -8.24 -5.80 -14.83
CA SER A 286 -8.40 -6.35 -16.19
C SER A 286 -7.10 -6.90 -16.78
N GLY A 287 -5.95 -6.35 -16.39
CA GLY A 287 -4.63 -6.81 -16.81
C GLY A 287 -4.09 -7.99 -15.99
N GLN A 288 -4.93 -8.61 -15.14
CA GLN A 288 -4.52 -9.67 -14.22
C GLN A 288 -5.22 -11.00 -14.52
N ILE A 289 -4.54 -12.10 -14.22
CA ILE A 289 -5.14 -13.43 -14.13
C ILE A 289 -4.76 -14.11 -12.84
N LEU A 290 -5.78 -14.60 -12.16
CA LEU A 290 -5.62 -15.32 -10.92
C LEU A 290 -5.12 -16.75 -11.14
N GLY A 291 -3.99 -17.03 -10.52
CA GLY A 291 -3.48 -18.36 -10.28
C GLY A 291 -4.01 -18.95 -8.99
N ARG A 292 -3.47 -20.12 -8.65
CA ARG A 292 -3.66 -20.73 -7.34
C ARG A 292 -2.37 -21.35 -6.86
N LEU A 293 -2.17 -21.36 -5.54
CA LEU A 293 -1.21 -22.25 -4.92
C LEU A 293 -1.65 -23.70 -5.12
N THR A 294 -0.73 -24.52 -5.60
CA THR A 294 -0.85 -25.98 -5.73
C THR A 294 -0.17 -26.70 -4.56
N ARG A 295 0.72 -26.02 -3.85
CA ARG A 295 1.30 -26.41 -2.55
C ARG A 295 1.23 -25.21 -1.60
N PRO A 296 0.92 -25.41 -0.30
CA PRO A 296 0.81 -24.32 0.69
C PRO A 296 2.08 -23.45 0.78
N GLU A 297 1.96 -22.22 1.29
CA GLU A 297 3.10 -21.30 1.41
C GLU A 297 4.26 -21.89 2.24
N ALA A 298 3.95 -22.66 3.29
CA ALA A 298 4.95 -23.24 4.18
C ALA A 298 5.03 -24.77 4.10
N PRO A 299 6.24 -25.38 4.10
CA PRO A 299 7.54 -24.74 3.97
C PRO A 299 7.86 -24.39 2.50
N SER A 300 8.65 -23.33 2.31
CA SER A 300 9.21 -22.97 1.00
C SER A 300 10.01 -24.14 0.37
N PRO A 301 9.96 -24.34 -0.96
CA PRO A 301 9.17 -23.58 -1.92
C PRO A 301 7.68 -23.99 -1.92
N ALA A 302 6.83 -22.98 -2.04
CA ALA A 302 5.44 -23.18 -2.44
C ALA A 302 5.38 -23.33 -3.96
N THR A 303 4.30 -23.90 -4.49
CA THR A 303 4.13 -24.07 -5.94
C THR A 303 2.79 -23.51 -6.37
N TYR A 304 2.69 -23.05 -7.61
CA TYR A 304 1.45 -22.50 -8.17
C TYR A 304 1.19 -22.96 -9.60
N ALA A 305 -0.02 -22.68 -10.05
CA ALA A 305 -0.43 -22.82 -11.43
C ALA A 305 -1.41 -21.71 -11.84
N VAL A 306 -1.26 -21.21 -13.06
CA VAL A 306 -2.14 -20.25 -13.73
C VAL A 306 -2.58 -20.87 -15.05
N ARG A 307 -3.88 -20.79 -15.37
CA ARG A 307 -4.39 -21.16 -16.69
C ARG A 307 -4.41 -19.91 -17.57
N VAL A 308 -3.78 -20.00 -18.74
CA VAL A 308 -3.64 -18.88 -19.67
C VAL A 308 -4.83 -18.90 -20.65
N PRO A 309 -5.62 -17.82 -20.76
CA PRO A 309 -6.69 -17.70 -21.74
C PRO A 309 -6.09 -17.32 -23.09
N ILE A 310 -6.87 -17.54 -24.16
CA ILE A 310 -6.42 -17.31 -25.55
C ILE A 310 -5.93 -15.87 -25.80
N ARG A 311 -6.51 -14.89 -25.09
CA ARG A 311 -6.08 -13.49 -25.08
C ARG A 311 -6.36 -12.90 -23.70
N MET A 312 -5.45 -12.04 -23.24
CA MET A 312 -5.59 -11.24 -22.03
C MET A 312 -5.83 -9.78 -22.38
N ASP A 313 -6.55 -9.08 -21.52
CA ASP A 313 -6.59 -7.61 -21.58
C ASP A 313 -5.27 -7.05 -21.05
N GLY A 314 -5.00 -5.79 -21.38
CA GLY A 314 -3.82 -5.06 -20.92
C GLY A 314 -3.11 -4.30 -22.04
N ALA A 315 -2.27 -3.36 -21.63
CA ALA A 315 -1.51 -2.53 -22.54
C ALA A 315 -0.52 -3.37 -23.37
N SER A 316 -0.28 -2.93 -24.60
CA SER A 316 0.80 -3.42 -25.42
C SER A 316 2.03 -2.51 -25.30
N ALA A 317 3.19 -3.07 -25.61
CA ALA A 317 4.46 -2.40 -25.65
C ALA A 317 5.16 -2.71 -26.98
N ASP A 318 5.49 -1.66 -27.70
CA ASP A 318 6.41 -1.70 -28.83
C ASP A 318 7.84 -1.73 -28.28
N VAL A 319 8.52 -2.87 -28.46
CA VAL A 319 9.83 -3.17 -27.84
C VAL A 319 10.83 -3.76 -28.84
N ASP A 320 10.51 -3.75 -30.13
CA ASP A 320 11.37 -4.36 -31.15
C ASP A 320 12.33 -3.37 -31.82
N ASN A 321 12.15 -2.07 -31.54
CA ASN A 321 13.02 -0.98 -31.98
C ASN A 321 13.27 -0.99 -33.49
N ASP A 322 12.32 -1.47 -34.30
CA ASP A 322 12.48 -1.57 -35.74
C ASP A 322 12.39 -0.20 -36.46
N GLY A 323 11.99 0.84 -35.72
CA GLY A 323 11.87 2.22 -36.17
C GLY A 323 10.52 2.55 -36.79
N GLU A 324 9.60 1.60 -36.82
CA GLU A 324 8.19 1.79 -37.12
C GLU A 324 7.42 2.02 -35.80
N THR A 325 6.12 2.27 -35.91
CA THR A 325 5.23 2.34 -34.74
C THR A 325 4.07 1.41 -35.01
N ASP A 326 3.97 0.35 -34.23
CA ASP A 326 2.90 -0.63 -34.36
C ASP A 326 2.26 -0.96 -33.01
N SER A 327 1.44 -2.02 -32.98
CA SER A 327 0.70 -2.39 -31.77
C SER A 327 1.60 -2.99 -30.71
N GLY A 328 2.78 -3.49 -31.05
CA GLY A 328 3.70 -4.21 -30.18
C GLY A 328 3.12 -5.50 -29.59
N VAL A 329 3.71 -5.93 -28.48
CA VAL A 329 3.35 -7.14 -27.74
C VAL A 329 2.76 -6.80 -26.37
N GLN A 330 1.94 -7.68 -25.81
CA GLN A 330 1.58 -7.60 -24.39
C GLN A 330 2.54 -8.46 -23.57
N ILE A 331 3.10 -7.91 -22.49
CA ILE A 331 4.13 -8.56 -21.68
C ILE A 331 3.57 -8.82 -20.29
N TYR A 332 3.59 -10.08 -19.86
CA TYR A 332 3.06 -10.51 -18.57
C TYR A 332 4.14 -11.12 -17.68
N ALA A 333 4.15 -10.72 -16.41
CA ALA A 333 5.00 -11.30 -15.38
C ALA A 333 4.14 -12.00 -14.33
N LEU A 334 4.70 -13.03 -13.70
CA LEU A 334 4.04 -13.70 -12.59
C LEU A 334 4.44 -13.05 -11.27
N LEU A 335 3.44 -12.69 -10.47
CA LEU A 335 3.55 -12.03 -9.18
C LEU A 335 2.94 -12.91 -8.08
N VAL A 336 3.60 -12.96 -6.93
CA VAL A 336 3.05 -13.51 -5.68
C VAL A 336 3.07 -12.41 -4.62
N ALA A 337 1.88 -11.92 -4.30
CA ALA A 337 1.65 -10.74 -3.47
C ALA A 337 0.92 -11.11 -2.17
N SER A 338 1.06 -10.26 -1.15
CA SER A 338 0.14 -10.28 0.00
C SER A 338 -1.20 -9.70 -0.44
N ASN A 339 -2.31 -10.30 -0.02
CA ASN A 339 -3.64 -9.77 -0.27
C ASN A 339 -4.06 -8.84 0.87
N LEU A 340 -3.56 -7.60 0.89
CA LEU A 340 -3.82 -6.68 1.99
C LEU A 340 -5.29 -6.21 2.05
N ASN A 341 -5.99 -6.29 0.93
CA ASN A 341 -7.36 -5.80 0.77
C ASN A 341 -8.43 -6.89 0.90
N GLY A 342 -8.03 -8.17 0.97
CA GLY A 342 -8.94 -9.31 1.12
C GLY A 342 -9.84 -9.56 -0.10
N ASN A 343 -9.54 -8.96 -1.24
CA ASN A 343 -10.24 -9.19 -2.52
C ASN A 343 -9.53 -10.29 -3.33
N SER A 344 -10.06 -10.67 -4.49
CA SER A 344 -9.44 -11.72 -5.31
C SER A 344 -8.26 -11.23 -6.15
N TRP A 345 -8.11 -9.92 -6.33
CA TRP A 345 -7.13 -9.26 -7.22
C TRP A 345 -6.09 -8.49 -6.43
N ILE A 346 -4.88 -8.34 -6.98
CA ILE A 346 -3.85 -7.54 -6.31
C ILE A 346 -4.06 -6.07 -6.67
N GLN A 347 -4.16 -5.20 -5.66
CA GLN A 347 -4.29 -3.75 -5.86
C GLN A 347 -2.91 -3.07 -5.86
N GLN A 348 -2.91 -1.75 -6.05
CA GLN A 348 -1.68 -0.93 -6.07
C GLN A 348 -0.72 -1.24 -4.92
N MET A 349 -1.22 -1.36 -3.68
CA MET A 349 -0.39 -1.64 -2.51
C MET A 349 0.11 -3.08 -2.44
N ASP A 350 -0.58 -4.02 -3.09
CA ASP A 350 -0.28 -5.45 -3.09
C ASP A 350 0.80 -5.80 -4.12
N GLN A 351 1.00 -4.96 -5.15
CA GLN A 351 1.95 -5.21 -6.24
C GLN A 351 3.44 -5.14 -5.82
N ALA A 352 3.74 -4.80 -4.56
CA ALA A 352 5.04 -5.08 -3.94
C ALA A 352 5.18 -6.60 -3.66
N ALA A 353 5.47 -7.36 -4.72
CA ALA A 353 5.36 -8.81 -4.75
C ALA A 353 6.70 -9.51 -5.04
N TYR A 354 6.75 -10.83 -4.82
CA TYR A 354 7.75 -11.67 -5.47
C TYR A 354 7.37 -11.80 -6.95
N ALA A 355 8.32 -11.57 -7.85
CA ALA A 355 8.07 -11.56 -9.28
C ALA A 355 8.86 -12.63 -10.03
N SER A 356 8.43 -13.01 -11.23
CA SER A 356 9.20 -13.86 -12.15
C SER A 356 10.42 -13.18 -12.78
N TYR A 357 10.75 -11.96 -12.33
CA TYR A 357 11.87 -11.17 -12.81
C TYR A 357 12.61 -10.47 -11.67
N LEU A 358 13.84 -10.02 -11.94
CA LEU A 358 14.60 -9.12 -11.09
C LEU A 358 14.89 -7.82 -11.81
N THR A 359 14.71 -6.71 -11.12
CA THR A 359 15.13 -5.38 -11.55
C THR A 359 16.33 -4.91 -10.73
N ASP A 360 17.14 -4.02 -11.28
CA ASP A 360 18.13 -3.28 -10.52
C ASP A 360 17.42 -2.31 -9.56
N PRO A 361 17.69 -2.35 -8.25
CA PRO A 361 16.93 -1.57 -7.26
C PRO A 361 17.23 -0.07 -7.30
N GLN A 362 18.27 0.38 -8.01
CA GLN A 362 18.60 1.80 -8.15
C GLN A 362 18.02 2.40 -9.42
N THR A 363 18.00 1.63 -10.50
CA THR A 363 17.65 2.11 -11.85
C THR A 363 16.30 1.59 -12.35
N GLY A 364 15.76 0.53 -11.74
CA GLY A 364 14.56 -0.17 -12.21
C GLY A 364 14.81 -1.10 -13.41
N ALA A 365 16.01 -1.10 -14.00
CA ALA A 365 16.32 -1.88 -15.19
C ALA A 365 16.12 -3.39 -14.98
N PHE A 366 15.45 -4.06 -15.92
CA PHE A 366 15.32 -5.53 -15.89
C PHE A 366 16.69 -6.20 -16.08
N ARG A 367 17.01 -7.17 -15.21
CA ARG A 367 18.30 -7.90 -15.24
C ARG A 367 18.18 -9.34 -15.70
N GLN A 368 17.07 -10.00 -15.34
CA GLN A 368 16.74 -11.37 -15.72
C GLN A 368 15.28 -11.65 -15.36
N GLY A 369 14.69 -12.67 -15.96
CA GLY A 369 13.33 -13.08 -15.61
C GLY A 369 12.66 -13.89 -16.71
N ALA A 370 11.48 -14.39 -16.40
CA ALA A 370 10.60 -15.03 -17.36
C ALA A 370 9.34 -14.16 -17.55
N PHE A 371 8.96 -13.96 -18.81
CA PHE A 371 7.78 -13.20 -19.22
C PHE A 371 6.96 -14.02 -20.20
N LEU A 372 5.64 -14.01 -20.01
CA LEU A 372 4.72 -14.52 -21.00
C LEU A 372 4.39 -13.37 -21.95
N VAL A 373 4.72 -13.53 -23.23
CA VAL A 373 4.56 -12.48 -24.25
C VAL A 373 3.46 -12.89 -25.22
N TYR A 374 2.47 -12.01 -25.42
CA TYR A 374 1.41 -12.21 -26.41
C TYR A 374 1.65 -11.30 -27.61
N ALA A 375 1.80 -11.91 -28.79
CA ALA A 375 1.81 -11.20 -30.06
C ALA A 375 0.42 -11.29 -30.72
N PRO A 376 -0.28 -10.17 -31.02
CA PRO A 376 -1.57 -10.20 -31.72
C PRO A 376 -1.51 -10.80 -33.13
N ASP A 377 -0.37 -10.67 -33.81
CA ASP A 377 -0.11 -11.20 -35.15
C ASP A 377 1.36 -11.64 -35.30
N ASP A 378 1.79 -11.95 -36.52
CA ASP A 378 3.16 -12.40 -36.86
C ASP A 378 4.09 -11.26 -37.31
N ALA A 379 3.68 -10.00 -37.13
CA ALA A 379 4.49 -8.83 -37.46
C ALA A 379 5.26 -8.26 -36.25
N GLN A 380 4.90 -8.67 -35.03
CA GLN A 380 5.45 -8.09 -33.80
C GLN A 380 6.81 -8.67 -33.43
N GLY A 381 7.72 -7.83 -32.93
CA GLY A 381 9.02 -8.27 -32.42
C GLY A 381 9.15 -8.31 -30.90
N PHE A 382 10.24 -8.92 -30.45
CA PHE A 382 10.69 -8.91 -29.06
C PHE A 382 12.23 -8.95 -28.98
N PRO A 383 12.87 -8.34 -27.96
CA PRO A 383 14.31 -8.42 -27.77
C PRO A 383 14.84 -9.86 -27.72
N SER A 384 15.87 -10.15 -28.50
CA SER A 384 16.58 -11.45 -28.54
C SER A 384 17.81 -11.49 -27.62
N SER A 385 18.33 -10.32 -27.25
CA SER A 385 19.36 -10.14 -26.25
C SER A 385 19.32 -8.71 -25.72
N ALA A 386 19.92 -8.47 -24.56
CA ALA A 386 20.37 -7.14 -24.18
C ALA A 386 21.41 -6.66 -25.19
N GLY A 387 21.36 -5.37 -25.51
CA GLY A 387 22.24 -4.69 -26.44
C GLY A 387 23.68 -4.58 -25.93
N ALA A 388 24.39 -3.59 -26.46
CA ALA A 388 25.77 -3.31 -26.07
C ALA A 388 25.87 -2.74 -24.64
N ASP A 389 24.80 -2.12 -24.13
CA ASP A 389 24.74 -1.60 -22.77
C ASP A 389 24.49 -2.68 -21.70
N GLY A 390 24.03 -3.87 -22.12
CA GLY A 390 23.71 -4.99 -21.23
C GLY A 390 22.43 -4.78 -20.42
N ILE A 391 21.57 -3.84 -20.82
CA ILE A 391 20.27 -3.55 -20.22
C ILE A 391 19.19 -4.04 -21.18
N TYR A 392 18.12 -4.65 -20.65
CA TYR A 392 16.99 -5.06 -21.47
C TYR A 392 15.97 -3.93 -21.66
N PHE A 393 15.27 -4.00 -22.78
CA PHE A 393 14.25 -3.05 -23.24
C PHE A 393 14.80 -1.66 -23.53
N THR A 394 16.00 -1.61 -24.12
CA THR A 394 16.65 -0.37 -24.58
C THR A 394 16.73 -0.34 -26.10
N ALA A 395 16.97 0.86 -26.65
CA ALA A 395 16.96 1.10 -28.09
C ALA A 395 18.05 0.34 -28.87
N ASP A 396 19.05 -0.23 -28.20
CA ASP A 396 20.13 -1.00 -28.81
C ASP A 396 19.92 -2.53 -28.77
N ASP A 397 18.79 -2.98 -28.21
CA ASP A 397 18.43 -4.39 -28.16
C ASP A 397 18.11 -4.95 -29.55
N PRO A 398 18.79 -6.01 -30.01
CA PRO A 398 18.42 -6.67 -31.25
C PRO A 398 17.11 -7.44 -31.09
N ALA A 399 16.12 -7.18 -31.94
CA ALA A 399 14.83 -7.85 -31.91
C ALA A 399 14.69 -9.00 -32.92
N VAL A 400 13.78 -9.92 -32.60
CA VAL A 400 13.32 -11.02 -33.45
C VAL A 400 11.80 -11.02 -33.52
N GLY A 401 11.25 -11.44 -34.67
CA GLY A 401 9.82 -11.59 -34.86
C GLY A 401 9.27 -12.79 -34.10
N LEU A 402 8.13 -12.60 -33.43
CA LEU A 402 7.40 -13.64 -32.72
C LEU A 402 6.17 -14.11 -33.52
N PRO A 403 5.82 -15.42 -33.49
CA PRO A 403 4.56 -15.88 -34.04
C PRO A 403 3.38 -15.39 -33.18
N ALA A 404 2.24 -15.16 -33.83
CA ALA A 404 0.99 -14.82 -33.14
C ALA A 404 0.65 -15.77 -31.98
N GLY A 405 0.08 -15.22 -30.91
CA GLY A 405 -0.23 -15.91 -29.66
C GLY A 405 0.90 -15.84 -28.63
N TYR A 406 0.83 -16.72 -27.63
CA TYR A 406 1.77 -16.66 -26.51
C TYR A 406 3.11 -17.32 -26.80
N THR A 407 4.16 -16.65 -26.38
CA THR A 407 5.53 -17.16 -26.32
C THR A 407 6.10 -16.86 -24.94
N LEU A 408 6.69 -17.85 -24.28
CA LEU A 408 7.46 -17.58 -23.06
C LEU A 408 8.86 -17.10 -23.45
N ALA A 409 9.21 -15.89 -23.04
CA ALA A 409 10.53 -15.30 -23.20
C ALA A 409 11.27 -15.30 -21.85
N THR A 410 12.46 -15.89 -21.82
CA THR A 410 13.32 -15.93 -20.62
C THR A 410 14.57 -15.10 -20.86
N LEU A 411 14.69 -14.00 -20.11
CA LEU A 411 15.86 -13.13 -20.03
C LEU A 411 16.89 -13.76 -19.09
N GLY A 412 18.04 -14.15 -19.63
CA GLY A 412 19.15 -14.72 -18.89
C GLY A 412 20.07 -13.65 -18.30
N SER A 413 20.72 -13.95 -17.17
CA SER A 413 21.76 -13.06 -16.61
C SER A 413 23.01 -12.90 -17.51
N ASP A 414 23.12 -13.67 -18.58
CA ASP A 414 24.14 -13.53 -19.62
C ASP A 414 23.75 -12.56 -20.74
N GLY A 415 22.61 -11.89 -20.62
CA GLY A 415 22.10 -10.91 -21.58
C GLY A 415 21.37 -11.55 -22.76
N LYS A 416 21.12 -12.87 -22.78
CA LYS A 416 20.39 -13.51 -23.90
C LYS A 416 18.92 -13.71 -23.57
N VAL A 417 18.09 -13.79 -24.61
CA VAL A 417 16.68 -14.19 -24.47
C VAL A 417 16.48 -15.54 -25.15
N THR A 418 15.83 -16.47 -24.46
CA THR A 418 15.40 -17.75 -25.02
C THR A 418 13.89 -17.82 -25.10
N PHE A 419 13.38 -18.46 -26.14
CA PHE A 419 11.94 -18.53 -26.41
C PHE A 419 11.44 -19.98 -26.39
N THR A 420 10.26 -20.20 -25.80
CA THR A 420 9.54 -21.48 -25.88
C THR A 420 8.05 -21.27 -26.06
N ARG A 421 7.40 -22.20 -26.77
CA ARG A 421 5.95 -22.21 -27.00
C ARG A 421 5.33 -23.54 -26.56
N ALA A 422 5.88 -24.14 -25.51
CA ALA A 422 5.35 -25.35 -24.88
C ALA A 422 4.00 -25.06 -24.21
N ALA A 423 3.05 -26.00 -24.28
CA ALA A 423 1.72 -25.85 -23.69
C ALA A 423 1.78 -25.76 -22.15
N ASP A 424 2.71 -26.52 -21.54
CA ASP A 424 3.05 -26.43 -20.13
C ASP A 424 4.36 -25.63 -19.97
N ALA A 425 4.25 -24.41 -19.46
CA ALA A 425 5.36 -23.51 -19.24
C ALA A 425 5.72 -23.38 -17.75
N THR A 426 6.99 -23.06 -17.48
CA THR A 426 7.49 -22.79 -16.13
C THR A 426 7.97 -21.35 -16.01
N MET A 427 7.44 -20.62 -15.04
CA MET A 427 7.87 -19.28 -14.66
C MET A 427 8.03 -19.29 -13.14
N ASP A 428 9.25 -19.40 -12.63
CA ASP A 428 9.52 -19.34 -11.18
C ASP A 428 9.63 -17.88 -10.70
N THR A 429 9.27 -17.61 -9.45
CA THR A 429 9.59 -16.29 -8.86
C THR A 429 11.05 -16.22 -8.49
N LEU A 430 11.65 -15.05 -8.62
CA LEU A 430 13.04 -14.79 -8.27
C LEU A 430 13.12 -14.00 -6.96
N GLU A 431 14.12 -14.33 -6.14
CA GLU A 431 14.46 -13.59 -4.92
C GLU A 431 15.85 -12.96 -5.10
N GLU A 432 15.96 -11.67 -4.81
CA GLU A 432 17.25 -10.98 -4.83
C GLU A 432 18.14 -11.49 -3.68
N ALA A 433 19.34 -11.96 -4.01
CA ALA A 433 20.27 -12.54 -3.04
C ALA A 433 20.66 -11.55 -1.93
N ALA A 434 20.67 -10.25 -2.25
CA ALA A 434 20.91 -9.19 -1.27
C ALA A 434 19.78 -9.06 -0.22
N THR A 435 18.53 -9.32 -0.61
CA THR A 435 17.35 -9.24 0.28
C THR A 435 17.00 -10.57 0.92
N ALA A 436 17.57 -11.67 0.43
CA ALA A 436 17.40 -12.98 1.03
C ALA A 436 17.82 -12.99 2.51
N SER A 437 16.95 -13.55 3.35
CA SER A 437 17.21 -13.76 4.78
C SER A 437 18.23 -14.89 4.95
N PRO A 438 19.37 -14.65 5.62
CA PRO A 438 20.33 -15.70 5.82
C PRO A 438 19.80 -16.74 6.80
N ASN A 439 20.13 -18.00 6.51
CA ASN A 439 19.72 -19.14 7.33
C ASN A 439 20.92 -19.74 8.07
N PHE A 440 20.91 -19.62 9.39
CA PHE A 440 21.95 -20.17 10.28
C PHE A 440 21.52 -21.46 10.99
N ALA A 441 20.41 -22.10 10.60
CA ALA A 441 19.86 -23.25 11.32
C ALA A 441 20.77 -24.50 11.33
N SER A 442 21.77 -24.56 10.46
CA SER A 442 22.78 -25.63 10.46
C SER A 442 23.95 -25.39 11.43
N GLN A 443 24.03 -24.20 12.03
CA GLN A 443 25.09 -23.80 12.95
C GLN A 443 24.68 -24.08 14.41
N GLY A 444 25.68 -24.18 15.30
CA GLY A 444 25.45 -24.18 16.75
C GLY A 444 24.98 -22.82 17.29
N ILE A 445 24.57 -22.74 18.56
CA ILE A 445 24.08 -21.49 19.18
C ILE A 445 25.15 -20.39 19.08
N LEU A 446 26.36 -20.68 19.55
CA LEU A 446 27.45 -19.70 19.55
C LEU A 446 27.87 -19.27 18.13
N GLU A 447 27.90 -20.21 17.19
CA GLU A 447 28.27 -19.93 15.81
C GLU A 447 27.20 -19.07 15.12
N SER A 448 25.92 -19.41 15.28
CA SER A 448 24.80 -18.64 14.73
C SER A 448 24.74 -17.21 15.26
N TYR A 449 25.06 -17.01 16.54
CA TYR A 449 25.17 -15.70 17.16
C TYR A 449 26.25 -14.84 16.52
N ASN A 450 27.44 -15.41 16.29
CA ASN A 450 28.53 -14.69 15.62
C ASN A 450 28.20 -14.35 14.17
N SER A 451 27.55 -15.28 13.45
CA SER A 451 27.09 -15.06 12.08
C SER A 451 26.03 -13.95 12.01
N LEU A 452 25.08 -13.92 12.95
CA LEU A 452 24.07 -12.87 13.08
C LEU A 452 24.70 -11.49 13.27
N LEU A 453 25.65 -11.36 14.20
CA LEU A 453 26.32 -10.09 14.50
C LEU A 453 27.19 -9.62 13.33
N ALA A 454 27.88 -10.53 12.65
CA ALA A 454 28.64 -10.22 11.44
C ALA A 454 27.73 -9.70 10.32
N MET A 455 26.54 -10.30 10.15
CA MET A 455 25.54 -9.83 9.20
C MET A 455 24.97 -8.46 9.60
N LEU A 456 24.55 -8.27 10.85
CA LEU A 456 23.99 -6.99 11.32
C LEU A 456 24.99 -5.84 11.15
N LYS A 457 26.29 -6.09 11.40
CA LYS A 457 27.36 -5.11 11.17
C LYS A 457 27.43 -4.60 9.73
N VAL A 458 27.02 -5.41 8.76
CA VAL A 458 27.03 -5.07 7.33
C VAL A 458 25.67 -4.55 6.86
N ARG A 459 24.57 -5.17 7.31
CA ARG A 459 23.22 -4.96 6.75
C ARG A 459 22.36 -3.97 7.54
N TYR A 460 22.69 -3.65 8.79
CA TYR A 460 21.87 -2.74 9.59
C TYR A 460 22.12 -1.27 9.25
N SER A 461 21.15 -0.65 8.57
CA SER A 461 21.24 0.69 7.97
C SER A 461 21.44 1.83 8.96
N TYR A 462 21.09 1.66 10.24
CA TYR A 462 21.14 2.74 11.24
C TYR A 462 22.35 2.64 12.20
N THR A 463 23.37 1.85 11.87
CA THR A 463 24.56 1.65 12.71
C THR A 463 25.20 2.98 13.13
N GLU A 464 25.51 3.86 12.17
CA GLU A 464 26.16 5.15 12.44
C GLU A 464 25.21 6.12 13.16
N LYS A 465 23.97 6.22 12.70
CA LYS A 465 22.94 7.11 13.27
C LYS A 465 22.70 6.83 14.75
N ARG A 466 22.79 5.55 15.16
CA ARG A 466 22.57 5.10 16.52
C ARG A 466 23.87 4.94 17.33
N GLY A 467 25.03 5.18 16.73
CA GLY A 467 26.33 5.04 17.40
C GLY A 467 26.60 3.61 17.90
N LEU A 468 26.16 2.59 17.15
CA LEU A 468 26.28 1.19 17.57
C LEU A 468 27.72 0.70 17.38
N ASP A 469 28.30 0.17 18.45
CA ASP A 469 29.52 -0.61 18.40
C ASP A 469 29.16 -2.10 18.42
N TRP A 470 29.10 -2.70 17.23
CA TRP A 470 28.77 -4.12 17.06
C TRP A 470 29.73 -5.06 17.76
N ASP A 471 31.01 -4.69 17.91
CA ASP A 471 32.00 -5.53 18.60
C ASP A 471 31.77 -5.49 20.11
N ALA A 472 31.43 -4.32 20.67
CA ALA A 472 31.04 -4.18 22.07
C ALA A 472 29.69 -4.86 22.37
N ILE A 473 28.68 -4.68 21.51
CA ILE A 473 27.38 -5.36 21.64
C ILE A 473 27.58 -6.86 21.66
N ARG A 474 28.41 -7.40 20.75
CA ARG A 474 28.75 -8.83 20.74
C ARG A 474 29.33 -9.27 22.09
N GLN A 475 30.31 -8.54 22.62
CA GLN A 475 30.97 -8.90 23.87
C GLN A 475 30.03 -8.84 25.09
N ASN A 476 29.06 -7.93 25.09
CA ASN A 476 28.12 -7.76 26.21
C ASN A 476 27.22 -8.99 26.40
N TYR A 477 26.80 -9.65 25.32
CA TYR A 477 25.89 -10.80 25.37
C TYR A 477 26.59 -12.15 25.19
N LEU A 478 27.85 -12.16 24.73
CA LEU A 478 28.63 -13.38 24.52
C LEU A 478 28.62 -14.35 25.71
N PRO A 479 28.81 -13.92 26.98
CA PRO A 479 28.81 -14.86 28.11
C PRO A 479 27.47 -15.60 28.30
N GLN A 480 26.35 -14.93 28.02
CA GLN A 480 25.01 -15.54 28.11
C GLN A 480 24.81 -16.56 26.98
N VAL A 481 25.29 -16.23 25.78
CA VAL A 481 25.23 -17.12 24.60
C VAL A 481 26.14 -18.34 24.79
N GLU A 482 27.35 -18.18 25.33
CA GLU A 482 28.27 -19.29 25.62
C GLU A 482 27.68 -20.24 26.68
N ALA A 483 27.02 -19.71 27.71
CA ALA A 483 26.32 -20.52 28.70
C ALA A 483 25.13 -21.28 28.09
N ALA A 484 24.35 -20.62 27.22
CA ALA A 484 23.24 -21.24 26.51
C ALA A 484 23.73 -22.36 25.56
N ASP A 485 24.82 -22.12 24.81
CA ASP A 485 25.45 -23.09 23.91
C ASP A 485 25.96 -24.31 24.69
N ALA A 486 26.68 -24.10 25.80
CA ALA A 486 27.20 -25.18 26.63
C ALA A 486 26.09 -26.04 27.26
N ALA A 487 24.92 -25.46 27.53
CA ALA A 487 23.76 -26.15 28.10
C ALA A 487 22.79 -26.73 27.04
N GLY A 488 22.91 -26.33 25.77
CA GLY A 488 21.89 -26.58 24.75
C GLY A 488 20.55 -25.89 25.05
N ASP A 489 20.57 -24.76 25.76
CA ASP A 489 19.39 -24.06 26.24
C ASP A 489 18.93 -22.98 25.25
N MET A 490 18.02 -23.36 24.35
CA MET A 490 17.43 -22.45 23.36
C MET A 490 16.60 -21.32 23.98
N ALA A 491 16.01 -21.52 25.16
CA ALA A 491 15.26 -20.45 25.84
C ALA A 491 16.20 -19.39 26.41
N ALA A 492 17.36 -19.80 26.94
CA ALA A 492 18.42 -18.87 27.33
C ALA A 492 18.98 -18.12 26.12
N TYR A 493 19.18 -18.79 24.98
CA TYR A 493 19.63 -18.12 23.76
C TYR A 493 18.59 -17.12 23.23
N TYR A 494 17.32 -17.50 23.16
CA TYR A 494 16.22 -16.62 22.75
C TYR A 494 16.14 -15.35 23.63
N GLN A 495 16.31 -15.50 24.95
CA GLN A 495 16.38 -14.35 25.86
C GLN A 495 17.58 -13.45 25.54
N ALA A 496 18.78 -14.01 25.36
CA ALA A 496 19.97 -13.23 25.05
C ALA A 496 19.82 -12.43 23.74
N LEU A 497 19.19 -13.02 22.72
CA LEU A 497 18.86 -12.31 21.48
C LEU A 497 17.82 -11.20 21.70
N THR A 498 16.82 -11.44 22.56
CA THR A 498 15.79 -10.45 22.90
C THR A 498 16.41 -9.25 23.62
N ASP A 499 17.28 -9.49 24.60
CA ASP A 499 17.99 -8.43 25.32
C ASP A 499 18.93 -7.66 24.39
N LEU A 500 19.58 -8.35 23.45
CA LEU A 500 20.38 -7.72 22.39
C LEU A 500 19.51 -6.81 21.52
N ALA A 501 18.36 -7.29 21.05
CA ALA A 501 17.44 -6.50 20.22
C ALA A 501 16.98 -5.22 20.95
N ILE A 502 16.63 -5.33 22.23
CA ILE A 502 16.25 -4.19 23.08
C ILE A 502 17.40 -3.18 23.22
N SER A 503 18.65 -3.65 23.31
CA SER A 503 19.83 -2.81 23.48
C SER A 503 20.14 -1.93 22.27
N ILE A 504 19.70 -2.33 21.07
CA ILE A 504 19.86 -1.56 19.83
C ILE A 504 19.02 -0.27 19.89
N GLY A 505 17.95 -0.26 20.69
CA GLY A 505 17.08 0.91 20.85
C GLY A 505 16.27 1.24 19.60
N ASP A 506 15.95 0.22 18.79
CA ASP A 506 15.13 0.34 17.59
C ASP A 506 13.84 -0.46 17.72
N GLY A 507 12.69 0.20 17.62
CA GLY A 507 11.38 -0.45 17.74
C GLY A 507 11.09 -1.48 16.64
N HIS A 508 11.84 -1.49 15.54
CA HIS A 508 11.69 -2.46 14.45
C HIS A 508 12.64 -3.66 14.57
N VAL A 509 13.49 -3.70 15.60
CA VAL A 509 14.40 -4.82 15.83
C VAL A 509 13.85 -5.65 16.98
N TYR A 510 13.38 -6.85 16.68
CA TYR A 510 12.83 -7.78 17.64
C TYR A 510 13.14 -9.22 17.24
N VAL A 511 13.02 -10.13 18.19
CA VAL A 511 13.20 -11.57 17.99
C VAL A 511 11.83 -12.23 18.03
N ASN A 512 11.59 -13.18 17.13
CA ASN A 512 10.35 -13.93 17.08
C ASN A 512 10.63 -15.43 16.95
N THR A 513 9.66 -16.24 17.36
CA THR A 513 9.67 -17.70 17.23
C THR A 513 8.23 -18.21 17.08
N SER A 514 8.04 -19.29 16.33
CA SER A 514 6.77 -20.03 16.28
C SER A 514 6.61 -20.99 17.46
N GLU A 515 7.69 -21.26 18.21
CA GLU A 515 7.65 -22.16 19.36
C GLU A 515 7.13 -21.44 20.62
N GLY A 516 5.86 -21.67 20.96
CA GLY A 516 5.24 -21.08 22.14
C GLY A 516 5.97 -21.40 23.45
N ALA A 517 6.60 -22.58 23.56
CA ALA A 517 7.36 -22.98 24.75
C ALA A 517 8.57 -22.07 25.02
N LEU A 518 9.26 -21.63 23.97
CA LEU A 518 10.39 -20.69 24.10
C LEU A 518 9.92 -19.31 24.54
N LYS A 519 8.79 -18.82 23.99
CA LYS A 519 8.18 -17.56 24.42
C LYS A 519 7.82 -17.59 25.91
N VAL A 520 7.16 -18.66 26.37
CA VAL A 520 6.79 -18.84 27.78
C VAL A 520 8.03 -18.92 28.67
N ALA A 521 9.05 -19.70 28.29
CA ALA A 521 10.27 -19.84 29.08
C ALA A 521 11.04 -18.52 29.21
N ALA A 522 11.08 -17.70 28.16
CA ALA A 522 11.66 -16.36 28.19
C ALA A 522 10.84 -15.40 29.06
N ALA A 523 9.51 -15.38 28.86
CA ALA A 523 8.59 -14.55 29.64
C ALA A 523 8.65 -14.86 31.15
N ASN A 524 8.78 -16.14 31.53
CA ASN A 524 8.88 -16.56 32.92
C ASN A 524 10.06 -15.90 33.65
N LYS A 525 11.19 -15.62 32.98
CA LYS A 525 12.31 -14.91 33.63
C LYS A 525 11.94 -13.50 34.09
N ILE A 526 11.01 -12.85 33.38
CA ILE A 526 10.51 -11.52 33.71
C ILE A 526 9.36 -11.64 34.72
N LEU A 527 8.45 -12.59 34.52
CA LEU A 527 7.33 -12.85 35.44
C LEU A 527 7.80 -13.36 36.81
N ASP A 528 8.93 -14.04 36.91
CA ASP A 528 9.53 -14.42 38.20
C ASP A 528 9.93 -13.19 39.04
N VAL A 529 10.19 -12.05 38.38
CA VAL A 529 10.57 -10.77 39.03
C VAL A 529 9.39 -9.81 39.15
N TYR A 530 8.47 -9.82 38.19
CA TYR A 530 7.40 -8.82 38.04
C TYR A 530 6.00 -9.40 37.86
N GLY A 531 5.80 -10.70 38.11
CA GLY A 531 4.58 -11.44 37.74
C GLY A 531 3.33 -11.14 38.55
N ALA A 532 3.41 -10.27 39.57
CA ALA A 532 2.27 -9.86 40.37
C ALA A 532 2.01 -8.35 40.34
N SER A 533 0.80 -7.96 40.70
CA SER A 533 0.42 -6.56 40.89
C SER A 533 -0.39 -6.36 42.17
N VAL A 534 -0.69 -5.10 42.49
CA VAL A 534 -1.65 -4.75 43.56
C VAL A 534 -3.09 -4.63 43.05
N GLY A 535 -3.36 -5.07 41.82
CA GLY A 535 -4.68 -4.97 41.19
C GLY A 535 -5.03 -3.55 40.75
N ALA A 536 -4.05 -2.78 40.25
CA ALA A 536 -4.26 -1.45 39.71
C ALA A 536 -3.31 -1.16 38.56
N GLY A 537 -3.77 -0.36 37.60
CA GLY A 537 -3.03 0.16 36.46
C GLY A 537 -2.97 1.69 36.52
N GLY A 538 -1.94 2.28 35.93
CA GLY A 538 -1.78 3.73 35.93
C GLY A 538 -0.96 4.25 34.76
N LEU A 539 -0.89 5.58 34.70
CA LEU A 539 -0.27 6.34 33.62
C LEU A 539 0.62 7.41 34.25
N GLU A 540 1.75 7.69 33.62
CA GLU A 540 2.50 8.91 33.93
C GLU A 540 1.93 10.10 33.14
N MET A 541 1.70 11.20 33.84
CA MET A 541 1.24 12.47 33.28
C MET A 541 2.44 13.30 32.79
N ASP A 542 2.18 14.27 31.93
CA ASP A 542 3.19 15.22 31.42
C ASP A 542 3.85 16.06 32.54
N ASP A 543 3.13 16.28 33.64
CA ASP A 543 3.65 16.94 34.85
C ASP A 543 4.47 16.00 35.78
N GLY A 544 4.67 14.74 35.39
CA GLY A 544 5.47 13.75 36.10
C GLY A 544 4.75 13.02 37.23
N ARG A 545 3.46 13.28 37.45
CA ARG A 545 2.64 12.49 38.39
C ARG A 545 2.29 11.13 37.80
N TYR A 546 2.21 10.11 38.63
CA TYR A 546 1.69 8.80 38.23
C TYR A 546 0.28 8.61 38.78
N LEU A 547 -0.72 8.50 37.90
CA LEU A 547 -2.13 8.42 38.27
C LEU A 547 -2.70 7.05 37.93
N ILE A 548 -3.48 6.51 38.85
CA ILE A 548 -4.26 5.29 38.65
C ILE A 548 -5.40 5.56 37.65
N ASN A 549 -5.46 4.81 36.56
CA ASN A 549 -6.56 4.84 35.58
C ASN A 549 -7.43 3.57 35.63
N PHE A 550 -6.95 2.51 36.28
CA PHE A 550 -7.66 1.25 36.43
C PHE A 550 -7.46 0.68 37.84
N VAL A 551 -8.53 0.15 38.42
CA VAL A 551 -8.48 -0.58 39.69
C VAL A 551 -9.35 -1.84 39.56
N ASP A 552 -8.76 -3.00 39.82
CA ASP A 552 -9.49 -4.26 39.94
C ASP A 552 -10.32 -4.22 41.23
N PRO A 553 -11.66 -4.30 41.15
CA PRO A 553 -12.52 -4.21 42.33
C PRO A 553 -12.32 -5.35 43.34
N THR A 554 -11.64 -6.42 42.96
CA THR A 554 -11.31 -7.56 43.82
C THR A 554 -9.87 -7.51 44.37
N GLY A 555 -9.05 -6.57 43.91
CA GLY A 555 -7.62 -6.50 44.21
C GLY A 555 -7.25 -5.74 45.49
N PRO A 556 -5.99 -5.87 45.95
CA PRO A 556 -5.45 -5.16 47.12
C PRO A 556 -5.64 -3.63 47.06
N ALA A 557 -5.47 -3.02 45.90
CA ALA A 557 -5.67 -1.59 45.68
C ALA A 557 -7.11 -1.13 45.95
N ALA A 558 -8.12 -1.89 45.49
CA ALA A 558 -9.52 -1.60 45.78
C ALA A 558 -9.83 -1.73 47.28
N ALA A 559 -9.29 -2.77 47.94
CA ALA A 559 -9.44 -2.95 49.38
C ALA A 559 -8.79 -1.81 50.19
N ALA A 560 -7.75 -1.19 49.64
CA ALA A 560 -7.11 0.01 50.18
C ALA A 560 -7.83 1.33 49.83
N GLY A 561 -8.94 1.26 49.10
CA GLY A 561 -9.73 2.42 48.70
C GLY A 561 -9.12 3.23 47.56
N TRP A 562 -8.23 2.66 46.75
CA TRP A 562 -7.75 3.32 45.54
C TRP A 562 -8.88 3.40 44.50
N GLN A 563 -8.87 4.48 43.74
CA GLN A 563 -9.84 4.78 42.69
C GLN A 563 -9.17 5.48 41.50
N PHE A 564 -9.92 5.65 40.42
CA PHE A 564 -9.49 6.46 39.28
C PHE A 564 -9.01 7.86 39.74
N GLY A 565 -7.82 8.25 39.30
CA GLY A 565 -7.16 9.51 39.67
C GLY A 565 -6.37 9.48 40.98
N THR A 566 -6.28 8.34 41.68
CA THR A 566 -5.36 8.20 42.82
C THR A 566 -3.92 8.43 42.33
N GLU A 567 -3.19 9.34 42.96
CA GLU A 567 -1.79 9.60 42.65
C GLU A 567 -0.90 8.68 43.48
N ILE A 568 -0.01 7.94 42.82
CA ILE A 568 1.06 7.20 43.49
C ILE A 568 2.29 8.12 43.50
N VAL A 569 2.73 8.52 44.68
CA VAL A 569 3.85 9.45 44.87
C VAL A 569 5.16 8.69 44.94
N SER A 570 5.20 7.62 45.74
CA SER A 570 6.38 6.78 45.90
C SER A 570 6.01 5.32 46.18
N VAL A 571 6.95 4.44 45.86
CA VAL A 571 6.88 2.99 46.10
C VAL A 571 8.16 2.58 46.84
N ASN A 572 8.02 1.97 48.01
CA ASN A 572 9.12 1.65 48.93
C ASN A 572 10.02 2.87 49.22
N GLY A 573 9.41 4.07 49.27
CA GLY A 573 10.10 5.34 49.47
C GLY A 573 10.84 5.88 48.23
N VAL A 574 10.79 5.18 47.10
CA VAL A 574 11.37 5.62 45.82
C VAL A 574 10.31 6.41 45.05
N PRO A 575 10.55 7.67 44.66
CA PRO A 575 9.63 8.45 43.84
C PRO A 575 9.27 7.72 42.54
N MET A 576 8.02 7.83 42.11
CA MET A 576 7.55 7.09 40.92
C MET A 576 8.40 7.32 39.67
N ARG A 577 8.89 8.55 39.48
CA ARG A 577 9.74 8.87 38.32
C ARG A 577 11.00 8.01 38.28
N GLU A 578 11.71 7.94 39.40
CA GLU A 578 12.94 7.16 39.58
C GLU A 578 12.66 5.66 39.50
N ARG A 579 11.55 5.19 40.07
CA ARG A 579 11.13 3.80 39.94
C ARG A 579 10.91 3.41 38.48
N ILE A 580 10.19 4.22 37.70
CA ILE A 580 9.92 3.93 36.29
C ILE A 580 11.22 3.93 35.48
N ASP A 581 12.16 4.84 35.75
CA ASP A 581 13.46 4.88 35.07
C ASP A 581 14.29 3.60 35.29
N ALA A 582 14.11 2.94 36.44
CA ALA A 582 14.83 1.72 36.80
C ALA A 582 14.20 0.42 36.25
N LEU A 583 12.98 0.47 35.71
CA LEU A 583 12.31 -0.73 35.20
C LEU A 583 12.92 -1.21 33.89
N PRO A 584 13.04 -2.54 33.68
CA PRO A 584 13.55 -3.06 32.42
C PRO A 584 12.54 -2.84 31.28
N LEU A 585 13.05 -2.80 30.06
CA LEU A 585 12.21 -2.96 28.89
C LEU A 585 11.94 -4.44 28.63
N GLN A 586 10.72 -4.76 28.23
CA GLN A 586 10.34 -6.10 27.77
C GLN A 586 10.39 -6.23 26.23
N VAL A 587 10.32 -5.09 25.54
CA VAL A 587 10.34 -5.00 24.08
C VAL A 587 11.18 -3.80 23.63
N SER A 588 11.67 -3.85 22.40
CA SER A 588 12.48 -2.77 21.84
C SER A 588 11.66 -1.49 21.68
N ALA A 589 12.29 -0.34 21.90
CA ALA A 589 11.67 0.97 21.78
C ALA A 589 12.57 1.91 20.98
N GLY A 590 12.00 2.62 20.01
CA GLY A 590 12.75 3.46 19.07
C GLY A 590 13.09 4.87 19.56
N ASN A 591 12.42 5.36 20.60
CA ASN A 591 12.56 6.72 21.14
C ASN A 591 12.31 6.77 22.67
N PRO A 592 12.71 7.85 23.36
CA PRO A 592 12.54 7.98 24.81
C PRO A 592 11.09 7.91 25.27
N GLU A 593 10.15 8.43 24.50
CA GLU A 593 8.73 8.49 24.85
C GLU A 593 8.10 7.08 24.87
N ALA A 594 8.36 6.27 23.83
CA ALA A 594 7.93 4.88 23.76
C ALA A 594 8.59 4.04 24.87
N ARG A 595 9.88 4.30 25.14
CA ARG A 595 10.62 3.65 26.23
C ARG A 595 9.95 3.91 27.57
N ARG A 596 9.61 5.19 27.82
CA ARG A 596 8.96 5.63 29.05
C ARG A 596 7.56 5.02 29.20
N LEU A 597 6.79 4.97 28.12
CA LEU A 597 5.45 4.36 28.11
C LEU A 597 5.50 2.86 28.49
N ILE A 598 6.42 2.11 27.90
CA ILE A 598 6.61 0.67 28.20
C ILE A 598 7.02 0.46 29.67
N GLN A 599 7.96 1.27 30.17
CA GLN A 599 8.39 1.20 31.58
C GLN A 599 7.27 1.59 32.54
N ALA A 600 6.49 2.62 32.21
CA ALA A 600 5.38 3.08 33.04
C ALA A 600 4.26 2.02 33.16
N ALA A 601 4.04 1.20 32.13
CA ALA A 601 3.10 0.08 32.20
C ALA A 601 3.49 -0.97 33.26
N LEU A 602 4.77 -1.07 33.60
CA LEU A 602 5.28 -1.98 34.64
C LEU A 602 5.47 -1.29 36.00
N ALA A 603 5.05 -0.03 36.14
CA ALA A 603 5.30 0.76 37.34
C ALA A 603 4.71 0.15 38.62
N LEU A 604 3.64 -0.66 38.50
CA LEU A 604 3.01 -1.37 39.62
C LEU A 604 3.16 -2.90 39.52
N ALA A 605 4.19 -3.36 38.82
CA ALA A 605 4.58 -4.76 38.76
C ALA A 605 5.58 -5.11 39.88
N PHE A 606 5.41 -6.27 40.50
CA PHE A 606 6.14 -6.73 41.69
C PHE A 606 6.31 -8.25 41.69
N ALA A 607 7.13 -8.77 42.59
CA ALA A 607 7.20 -10.21 42.82
C ALA A 607 5.93 -10.71 43.54
N ASP A 608 5.51 -11.94 43.25
CA ASP A 608 4.36 -12.53 43.92
C ASP A 608 4.58 -12.65 45.43
N GLY A 609 3.63 -12.16 46.22
CA GLY A 609 3.70 -12.12 47.67
C GLY A 609 4.57 -10.99 48.26
N GLU A 610 5.12 -10.08 47.44
CA GLU A 610 5.91 -8.94 47.93
C GLU A 610 5.05 -7.98 48.76
N GLU A 611 5.52 -7.57 49.94
CA GLU A 611 4.93 -6.47 50.70
C GLU A 611 5.52 -5.14 50.25
N VAL A 612 4.67 -4.26 49.72
CA VAL A 612 5.06 -3.02 49.08
C VAL A 612 4.45 -1.84 49.80
N ALA A 613 5.28 -0.89 50.23
CA ALA A 613 4.85 0.35 50.83
C ALA A 613 4.60 1.42 49.76
N PHE A 614 3.43 2.04 49.78
CA PHE A 614 3.06 3.13 48.88
C PHE A 614 2.85 4.41 49.65
N GLU A 615 3.24 5.52 49.05
CA GLU A 615 2.74 6.85 49.40
C GLU A 615 1.75 7.29 48.34
N VAL A 616 0.51 7.56 48.73
CA VAL A 616 -0.59 7.84 47.82
C VAL A 616 -1.31 9.14 48.17
N ARG A 617 -1.87 9.81 47.16
CA ARG A 617 -2.76 10.96 47.34
C ARG A 617 -4.09 10.68 46.64
N GLN A 618 -5.17 10.71 47.40
CA GLN A 618 -6.50 10.48 46.87
C GLN A 618 -6.99 11.70 46.06
N PRO A 619 -7.87 11.51 45.06
CA PRO A 619 -8.47 12.60 44.31
C PRO A 619 -9.11 13.67 45.22
N GLY A 620 -8.70 14.92 45.04
CA GLY A 620 -9.21 16.06 45.82
C GLY A 620 -8.57 16.25 47.19
N GLU A 621 -7.66 15.37 47.62
CA GLU A 621 -6.89 15.53 48.85
C GLU A 621 -5.55 16.23 48.58
N THR A 622 -5.06 16.99 49.56
CA THR A 622 -3.75 17.66 49.49
C THR A 622 -2.67 16.93 50.26
N ALA A 623 -3.03 16.10 51.24
CA ALA A 623 -2.10 15.31 52.03
C ALA A 623 -1.89 13.94 51.41
N THR A 624 -0.68 13.41 51.54
CA THR A 624 -0.39 12.01 51.20
C THR A 624 -0.69 11.10 52.40
N SER A 625 -0.97 9.83 52.11
CA SER A 625 -1.11 8.77 53.11
C SER A 625 -0.21 7.59 52.73
N SER A 626 0.22 6.83 53.73
CA SER A 626 1.03 5.63 53.50
C SER A 626 0.17 4.38 53.66
N VAL A 627 0.31 3.43 52.74
CA VAL A 627 -0.36 2.13 52.77
C VAL A 627 0.61 1.03 52.34
N THR A 628 0.61 -0.10 53.04
CA THR A 628 1.35 -1.30 52.63
C THR A 628 0.38 -2.31 52.06
N LEU A 629 0.65 -2.79 50.85
CA LEU A 629 -0.14 -3.80 50.16
C LEU A 629 0.72 -5.01 49.82
N THR A 630 0.12 -6.20 49.83
CA THR A 630 0.77 -7.41 49.32
C THR A 630 0.43 -7.54 47.84
N ALA A 631 1.45 -7.64 46.99
CA ALA A 631 1.28 -7.95 45.58
C ALA A 631 0.79 -9.40 45.43
N ALA A 632 -0.27 -9.60 44.64
CA ALA A 632 -0.87 -10.91 44.45
C ALA A 632 -1.54 -11.01 43.07
N GLY A 633 -1.53 -12.20 42.49
CA GLY A 633 -2.29 -12.51 41.29
C GLY A 633 -1.63 -12.10 39.97
N ASP A 634 -2.34 -12.34 38.87
CA ASP A 634 -1.83 -12.35 37.50
C ASP A 634 -1.61 -10.94 36.90
N LEU A 635 -0.34 -10.55 36.73
CA LEU A 635 0.07 -9.32 36.03
C LEU A 635 -0.58 -9.19 34.64
N GLN A 636 -0.79 -10.31 33.94
CA GLN A 636 -1.29 -10.30 32.57
C GLN A 636 -2.70 -9.69 32.48
N THR A 637 -3.57 -10.00 33.45
CA THR A 637 -4.93 -9.41 33.54
C THR A 637 -4.90 -7.89 33.80
N ALA A 638 -3.85 -7.36 34.43
CA ALA A 638 -3.68 -5.93 34.68
C ALA A 638 -3.02 -5.18 33.51
N MET A 639 -2.26 -5.87 32.65
CA MET A 639 -1.65 -5.31 31.45
C MET A 639 -2.58 -5.33 30.23
N GLU A 640 -3.50 -6.31 30.14
CA GLU A 640 -4.48 -6.45 29.05
C GLU A 640 -5.67 -5.48 29.15
N LYS A 641 -5.91 -4.89 30.33
CA LYS A 641 -7.00 -3.93 30.61
C LYS A 641 -6.47 -2.52 30.71
#